data_AF-A0AAX1J9X1-F1
#
_entry.id   AF-A0AAX1J9X1-F1
#
_cell.length_a   1.000
_cell.length_b   1.000
_cell.length_c   1.000
_cell.angle_alpha   90.00
_cell.angle_beta   90.00
_cell.angle_gamma   90.00
#
_symmetry.space_group_name_H-M   'P 1'
#
loop_
_entity.id
_entity.type
_entity.pdbx_description
1 polymer ?
#
loop_
_entity_poly.entity_id
_entity_poly.type
_entity_poly.pdbx_seq_one_letter_code
_entity_poly.pdbx_strand_id
1 'polypeptide(L)'
;MAPPQRPPQRPPLSQPRAPLPAPGLPPRPGWTPQQGPQRAQPTRHRAQEPEMSDAALVSRSWGMAFATLISRLTGFARIVLLAAILGAALSSSFSVANQLPNLIAALVLEATFTAIFVPVLTRAEQDDPDRGAAFVRRLVTLATTLLLVATALSVVAAPLLVRLMLGRAPQVNEPLTTAFAYLLLPQVLAYGLSSVFMAILNTRNIFGPPAWAPVLNNVVAIATLGVYLAVPGELSVNPVEMGNTKLLVLGVGTTLGVFAQTGVLLVSLGRQRISLRPLWGIDDRLKRFGAMAAAMVLYVLISQLGLVVGNQIASTSAASGPAIYNYTWLVLMLPFGMIGVTVLTVVMPRLSRNAAADDIPAVLADLSLATRLTMLTLIPAVAFMTVAGPAIGSALFAYGHFGDVDAGYLGAAIALSAFTLIPYALVLLQLRVFYARELPWTPIVIIIVITSVKIAGSLLAPHMTANRDLVAGYLGLANGLGFLAGAIVGYYLLRRTLKPRGGQLVGTREVRTVLVTVSASLLAGLVAHVADRLLGLSELTSHAGGMGSLLRLLVLAVIMVPILVAVLVGAQVPEAQAAWDVLARRFGGRIQQPAARKVTVPDQSSRGRPVTYPEQRHSSLPGESAVLEPIRRRPPVSNAETGKGPEVSERPSDSASSNAASGTEVSRPVADDFQPDIPAEPDRGVPSAPRPADQLNGDLAPDPRGPLPFDAPRERGPEPSVPQDDVNLVPGARIANGRYRLLISHGGTQHLQFWQALDTALDRQVALTFVDPDKRLADDVVQEILSRTLRLSRIDKPGIARVLDVVHTRTGGLIVAEWIRGGSLQEVADTSPSPVGAIRAMQSLAAAADAAHRAGVALSIDHPSRVRVSIEGDVVLAYPATMPDANPQDDVRGIGASLYALLVNRWPLPESGVRSGLTPADRDASGNPVEPTVVDRDIPFQISAVAVRSVQEDGGIRSASTLLNLLQQATAVADRTEVLGPIEDLKSPISPRRSSGPADEEEVRARRRRNLLIGLGAGAAILLVALLVLASVLSRIFGDVGGSLNKDELGLNAPGSSAAGSPASTAPAGNVVKPTKATVFSPDGDADNPGQAGLAIDGDPTTSWQTDTYTDNAPFPGFKSGVGLMLQLPKPTVVGTVTIDISSTGTKVEIRSAQSPNPSKLDDTTVLAPATTLKPGHNTIAVKTSSTTSNLLVWISTLGQTDGKSRADISEITVQAAS
;
A
#
# COMPACT_ATOMS: atom_id res chain seq x y z
N MET A 1 44.83 76.83 30.56
CA MET A 1 45.10 78.24 30.25
C MET A 1 43.76 78.91 29.98
N ALA A 2 43.44 79.98 30.73
CA ALA A 2 42.14 80.66 30.75
C ALA A 2 40.88 79.81 31.17
N PRO A 3 39.80 80.45 31.67
CA PRO A 3 38.55 79.80 32.18
C PRO A 3 37.35 80.25 31.27
N PRO A 4 36.04 80.39 31.64
CA PRO A 4 35.44 80.30 32.99
C PRO A 4 33.95 79.81 33.17
N GLN A 5 33.67 79.33 34.41
CA GLN A 5 32.43 79.63 35.20
C GLN A 5 31.05 79.09 34.69
N ARG A 6 29.95 79.01 35.47
CA ARG A 6 29.60 79.17 36.91
C ARG A 6 28.37 78.25 37.26
N PRO A 7 27.85 78.15 38.50
CA PRO A 7 27.53 76.84 39.06
C PRO A 7 26.04 76.72 39.56
N PRO A 8 25.64 76.38 40.81
CA PRO A 8 24.51 75.43 40.98
C PRO A 8 23.30 75.98 41.76
N GLN A 9 22.17 75.26 41.72
CA GLN A 9 21.33 75.02 42.91
C GLN A 9 20.37 73.82 42.78
N ARG A 10 19.99 73.29 43.96
CA ARG A 10 19.01 72.24 44.32
C ARG A 10 18.32 72.74 45.62
N PRO A 11 17.42 71.97 46.27
CA PRO A 11 16.16 71.33 45.84
C PRO A 11 14.97 71.97 46.62
N PRO A 12 13.78 71.35 46.74
CA PRO A 12 13.50 70.38 47.83
C PRO A 12 12.88 69.05 47.33
N LEU A 13 13.30 67.87 47.80
CA LEU A 13 12.92 67.14 49.04
C LEU A 13 11.55 66.42 49.01
N SER A 14 11.59 65.10 48.86
CA SER A 14 10.69 64.14 49.51
C SER A 14 11.41 62.77 49.66
N GLN A 15 10.99 61.94 50.63
CA GLN A 15 11.70 60.75 51.15
C GLN A 15 10.72 59.56 51.32
N PRO A 16 11.15 58.34 51.71
CA PRO A 16 12.42 57.63 51.48
C PRO A 16 12.23 56.22 50.84
N ARG A 17 13.33 55.46 50.66
CA ARG A 17 13.35 54.02 50.31
C ARG A 17 14.07 53.19 51.38
N ALA A 18 13.80 51.88 51.44
CA ALA A 18 14.56 50.89 52.21
C ALA A 18 15.69 50.21 51.38
N PRO A 19 16.70 49.54 51.99
CA PRO A 19 17.97 49.23 51.31
C PRO A 19 18.35 47.74 51.13
N LEU A 20 19.00 47.45 49.97
CA LEU A 20 20.18 46.59 49.68
C LEU A 20 20.38 45.22 50.38
N PRO A 21 20.78 44.17 49.61
CA PRO A 21 22.23 43.96 49.32
C PRO A 21 22.55 43.70 47.82
N ALA A 22 23.78 43.25 47.50
CA ALA A 22 24.39 43.15 46.16
C ALA A 22 25.38 41.96 46.07
N PRO A 23 26.08 41.70 44.93
CA PRO A 23 25.63 41.48 43.54
C PRO A 23 26.22 40.20 42.87
N GLY A 24 25.80 39.80 41.64
CA GLY A 24 26.45 38.66 40.95
C GLY A 24 26.02 38.20 39.54
N LEU A 25 26.22 39.04 38.49
CA LEU A 25 26.41 38.67 37.06
C LEU A 25 25.28 37.91 36.26
N PRO A 26 25.32 37.87 34.90
CA PRO A 26 24.10 37.75 34.05
C PRO A 26 24.11 36.61 32.99
N PRO A 27 23.07 36.52 32.14
CA PRO A 27 23.35 36.55 30.69
C PRO A 27 22.34 37.32 29.79
N ARG A 28 22.93 38.17 28.92
CA ARG A 28 22.57 38.61 27.53
C ARG A 28 21.13 39.06 27.13
N PRO A 29 20.98 39.99 26.15
CA PRO A 29 19.72 40.68 25.86
C PRO A 29 19.05 40.31 24.52
N GLY A 30 17.73 40.51 24.44
CA GLY A 30 16.94 40.48 23.20
C GLY A 30 16.90 41.85 22.50
N TRP A 31 16.58 41.85 21.20
CA TRP A 31 16.43 43.06 20.37
C TRP A 31 14.96 43.45 20.18
N THR A 32 14.67 44.76 20.19
CA THR A 32 13.40 45.36 19.75
C THR A 32 13.64 46.29 18.55
N PRO A 33 13.06 46.03 17.36
CA PRO A 33 13.20 46.92 16.20
C PRO A 33 12.22 48.11 16.26
N GLN A 34 12.73 49.31 15.98
CA GLN A 34 11.95 50.53 15.85
C GLN A 34 11.46 50.67 14.39
N GLN A 35 10.15 50.67 14.16
CA GLN A 35 9.59 50.82 12.80
C GLN A 35 9.42 52.28 12.40
N GLY A 36 10.13 52.69 11.34
CA GLY A 36 9.76 53.85 10.52
C GLY A 36 8.82 53.44 9.38
N PRO A 37 8.11 54.38 8.74
CA PRO A 37 7.13 54.08 7.70
C PRO A 37 7.79 53.65 6.38
N GLN A 38 8.10 52.36 6.26
CA GLN A 38 8.45 51.76 4.97
C GLN A 38 7.21 51.73 4.06
N ARG A 39 7.31 52.33 2.87
CA ARG A 39 6.27 52.23 1.82
C ARG A 39 5.98 50.76 1.55
N ALA A 40 4.74 50.33 1.83
CA ALA A 40 4.29 48.99 1.50
C ALA A 40 4.34 48.80 -0.03
N GLN A 41 5.26 47.97 -0.51
CA GLN A 41 5.18 47.46 -1.87
C GLN A 41 3.86 46.67 -1.98
N PRO A 42 3.06 46.87 -3.05
CA PRO A 42 1.79 46.18 -3.19
C PRO A 42 2.03 44.68 -3.29
N THR A 43 1.74 43.96 -2.20
CA THR A 43 1.75 42.51 -2.13
C THR A 43 0.73 41.97 -3.12
N ARG A 44 1.21 41.63 -4.33
CA ARG A 44 0.42 40.99 -5.39
C ARG A 44 -0.37 39.84 -4.77
N HIS A 45 -1.67 40.07 -4.54
CA HIS A 45 -2.57 39.09 -3.97
C HIS A 45 -2.61 37.91 -4.92
N ARG A 46 -1.86 36.87 -4.56
CA ARG A 46 -1.64 35.72 -5.41
C ARG A 46 -2.89 34.87 -5.32
N ALA A 47 -3.54 34.63 -6.46
CA ALA A 47 -4.81 33.93 -6.52
C ALA A 47 -4.76 32.63 -5.70
N GLN A 48 -5.69 32.48 -4.78
CA GLN A 48 -5.93 31.22 -4.09
C GLN A 48 -6.34 30.19 -5.14
N GLU A 49 -5.65 29.06 -5.16
CA GLU A 49 -6.01 27.94 -6.02
C GLU A 49 -7.31 27.32 -5.47
N PRO A 50 -8.34 27.08 -6.30
CA PRO A 50 -9.59 26.48 -5.83
C PRO A 50 -9.36 25.03 -5.40
N GLU A 51 -9.93 24.63 -4.25
CA GLU A 51 -10.08 23.22 -3.90
C GLU A 51 -10.88 22.51 -5.00
N MET A 52 -10.50 21.27 -5.33
CA MET A 52 -11.03 20.57 -6.50
C MET A 52 -12.42 19.99 -6.21
N SER A 53 -13.38 20.26 -7.10
CA SER A 53 -14.64 19.51 -7.17
C SER A 53 -14.37 18.01 -7.41
N ASP A 54 -15.22 17.13 -6.87
CA ASP A 54 -15.09 15.68 -7.02
C ASP A 54 -15.11 15.22 -8.48
N ALA A 55 -15.80 15.93 -9.39
CA ALA A 55 -15.73 15.67 -10.82
C ALA A 55 -14.31 15.85 -11.39
N ALA A 56 -13.52 16.79 -10.85
CA ALA A 56 -12.11 16.96 -11.18
C ALA A 56 -11.22 15.87 -10.53
N LEU A 57 -11.61 15.32 -9.38
CA LEU A 57 -10.92 14.19 -8.75
C LEU A 57 -11.12 12.88 -9.54
N VAL A 58 -12.36 12.58 -9.95
CA VAL A 58 -12.70 11.39 -10.74
C VAL A 58 -12.06 11.42 -12.13
N SER A 59 -12.16 12.55 -12.84
CA SER A 59 -11.54 12.69 -14.18
C SER A 59 -10.00 12.61 -14.14
N ARG A 60 -9.35 13.21 -13.13
CA ARG A 60 -7.90 13.03 -12.91
C ARG A 60 -7.53 11.60 -12.55
N SER A 61 -8.39 10.88 -11.82
CA SER A 61 -8.18 9.48 -11.46
C SER A 61 -8.24 8.53 -12.65
N TRP A 62 -9.12 8.78 -13.62
CA TRP A 62 -9.12 8.04 -14.89
C TRP A 62 -7.81 8.27 -15.68
N GLY A 63 -7.31 9.51 -15.71
CA GLY A 63 -6.02 9.86 -16.30
C GLY A 63 -4.83 9.13 -15.65
N MET A 64 -4.83 8.94 -14.32
CA MET A 64 -3.82 8.14 -13.62
C MET A 64 -3.86 6.66 -14.05
N ALA A 65 -5.05 6.06 -14.10
CA ALA A 65 -5.23 4.66 -14.47
C ALA A 65 -4.80 4.41 -15.93
N PHE A 66 -5.15 5.33 -16.84
CA PHE A 66 -4.76 5.29 -18.25
C PHE A 66 -3.24 5.40 -18.45
N ALA A 67 -2.58 6.37 -17.80
CA ALA A 67 -1.12 6.50 -17.83
C ALA A 67 -0.41 5.27 -17.25
N THR A 68 -0.95 4.68 -16.18
CA THR A 68 -0.44 3.43 -15.58
C THR A 68 -0.57 2.24 -16.53
N LEU A 69 -1.68 2.13 -17.26
CA LEU A 69 -1.89 1.08 -18.27
C LEU A 69 -0.90 1.24 -19.45
N ILE A 70 -0.73 2.45 -19.96
CA ILE A 70 0.27 2.76 -21.00
C ILE A 70 1.68 2.45 -20.49
N SER A 71 2.01 2.79 -19.24
CA SER A 71 3.32 2.49 -18.65
C SER A 71 3.59 0.99 -18.56
N ARG A 72 2.57 0.17 -18.25
CA ARG A 72 2.69 -1.30 -18.22
C ARG A 72 2.87 -1.88 -19.63
N LEU A 73 2.06 -1.41 -20.59
CA LEU A 73 2.11 -1.88 -21.98
C LEU A 73 3.44 -1.49 -22.67
N THR A 74 3.88 -0.24 -22.53
CA THR A 74 5.17 0.23 -23.07
C THR A 74 6.36 -0.43 -22.38
N GLY A 75 6.29 -0.70 -21.07
CA GLY A 75 7.32 -1.43 -20.34
C GLY A 75 7.44 -2.89 -20.77
N PHE A 76 6.30 -3.55 -21.04
CA PHE A 76 6.30 -4.89 -21.60
C PHE A 76 6.84 -4.92 -23.04
N ALA A 77 6.39 -4.01 -23.91
CA ALA A 77 6.87 -3.89 -25.28
C ALA A 77 8.39 -3.62 -25.36
N ARG A 78 8.91 -2.71 -24.51
CA ARG A 78 10.35 -2.49 -24.30
C ARG A 78 11.09 -3.80 -24.05
N ILE A 79 10.56 -4.65 -23.17
CA ILE A 79 11.24 -5.87 -22.72
C ILE A 79 11.15 -7.01 -23.74
N VAL A 80 10.04 -7.13 -24.47
CA VAL A 80 9.94 -8.03 -25.63
C VAL A 80 10.91 -7.61 -26.74
N LEU A 81 10.96 -6.32 -27.08
CA LEU A 81 11.92 -5.80 -28.06
C LEU A 81 13.38 -6.03 -27.62
N LEU A 82 13.69 -5.75 -26.35
CA LEU A 82 15.00 -6.00 -25.75
C LEU A 82 15.41 -7.48 -25.84
N ALA A 83 14.47 -8.40 -25.55
CA ALA A 83 14.71 -9.84 -25.68
C ALA A 83 15.00 -10.23 -27.13
N ALA A 84 14.12 -9.84 -28.07
CA ALA A 84 14.23 -10.16 -29.48
C ALA A 84 15.47 -9.56 -30.18
N ILE A 85 15.91 -8.37 -29.76
CA ILE A 85 17.07 -7.67 -30.34
C ILE A 85 18.40 -8.20 -29.79
N LEU A 86 18.46 -8.62 -28.52
CA LEU A 86 19.71 -9.07 -27.88
C LEU A 86 19.91 -10.59 -27.96
N GLY A 87 18.83 -11.38 -27.99
CA GLY A 87 18.91 -12.82 -27.80
C GLY A 87 19.20 -13.23 -26.35
N ALA A 88 18.90 -14.48 -25.99
CA ALA A 88 18.64 -14.84 -24.61
C ALA A 88 19.84 -14.69 -23.64
N ALA A 89 21.06 -15.06 -24.05
CA ALA A 89 22.25 -14.95 -23.20
C ALA A 89 22.71 -13.50 -22.93
N LEU A 90 22.63 -12.64 -23.96
CA LEU A 90 22.92 -11.21 -23.82
C LEU A 90 21.81 -10.51 -23.02
N SER A 91 20.56 -10.95 -23.21
CA SER A 91 19.40 -10.54 -22.41
C SER A 91 19.56 -10.89 -20.93
N SER A 92 20.12 -12.04 -20.56
CA SER A 92 20.46 -12.36 -19.16
C SER A 92 21.51 -11.41 -18.60
N SER A 93 22.60 -11.18 -19.34
CA SER A 93 23.70 -10.31 -18.93
C SER A 93 23.20 -8.86 -18.68
N PHE A 94 22.39 -8.33 -19.59
CA PHE A 94 21.78 -7.01 -19.43
C PHE A 94 20.72 -6.97 -18.32
N SER A 95 19.81 -7.96 -18.26
CA SER A 95 18.69 -7.94 -17.31
C SER A 95 19.13 -8.06 -15.85
N VAL A 96 20.21 -8.81 -15.56
CA VAL A 96 20.85 -8.85 -14.24
C VAL A 96 21.46 -7.48 -13.88
N ALA A 97 22.24 -6.90 -14.80
CA ALA A 97 22.85 -5.59 -14.58
C ALA A 97 21.82 -4.45 -14.42
N ASN A 98 20.68 -4.52 -15.13
CA ASN A 98 19.57 -3.57 -15.04
C ASN A 98 18.70 -3.78 -13.77
N GLN A 99 18.81 -4.90 -13.05
CA GLN A 99 18.12 -5.08 -11.76
C GLN A 99 18.84 -4.36 -10.62
N LEU A 100 20.17 -4.42 -10.58
CA LEU A 100 21.00 -3.86 -9.51
C LEU A 100 20.60 -2.43 -9.07
N PRO A 101 20.39 -1.44 -9.97
CA PRO A 101 20.11 -0.07 -9.56
C PRO A 101 18.79 0.07 -8.80
N ASN A 102 17.78 -0.71 -9.20
CA ASN A 102 16.48 -0.72 -8.55
C ASN A 102 16.52 -1.43 -7.19
N LEU A 103 17.25 -2.56 -7.09
CA LEU A 103 17.43 -3.29 -5.83
C LEU A 103 18.08 -2.40 -4.75
N ILE A 104 19.10 -1.62 -5.14
CA ILE A 104 19.81 -0.71 -4.25
C ILE A 104 18.95 0.50 -3.88
N ALA A 105 18.28 1.14 -4.85
CA ALA A 105 17.39 2.27 -4.57
C ALA A 105 16.21 1.88 -3.65
N ALA A 106 15.65 0.68 -3.81
CA ALA A 106 14.59 0.15 -2.95
C ALA A 106 15.07 -0.07 -1.51
N LEU A 107 16.26 -0.66 -1.33
CA LEU A 107 16.87 -0.93 -0.03
C LEU A 107 17.24 0.37 0.71
N VAL A 108 17.80 1.35 0.01
CA VAL A 108 18.28 2.62 0.59
C VAL A 108 17.13 3.56 0.94
N LEU A 109 16.03 3.53 0.18
CA LEU A 109 15.07 4.64 0.18
C LEU A 109 13.60 4.22 0.27
N GLU A 110 13.12 3.32 -0.60
CA GLU A 110 11.68 3.01 -0.75
C GLU A 110 11.04 2.49 0.55
N ALA A 111 11.75 1.58 1.22
CA ALA A 111 11.39 0.99 2.51
C ALA A 111 11.18 2.06 3.60
N THR A 112 12.09 3.04 3.65
CA THR A 112 12.09 4.14 4.63
C THR A 112 11.08 5.23 4.26
N PHE A 113 10.85 5.47 2.96
CA PHE A 113 10.04 6.59 2.49
C PHE A 113 8.55 6.42 2.78
N THR A 114 7.97 5.31 2.38
CA THR A 114 6.50 5.13 2.44
C THR A 114 5.98 5.02 3.89
N ALA A 115 6.71 4.33 4.77
CA ALA A 115 6.30 4.09 6.15
C ALA A 115 6.41 5.31 7.07
N ILE A 116 7.34 6.24 6.79
CA ILE A 116 7.61 7.41 7.65
C ILE A 116 7.02 8.68 7.04
N PHE A 117 7.29 8.94 5.76
CA PHE A 117 7.20 10.30 5.24
C PHE A 117 5.81 10.70 4.81
N VAL A 118 4.94 9.80 4.34
CA VAL A 118 3.56 10.20 4.00
C VAL A 118 2.81 10.72 5.24
N PRO A 119 2.83 10.04 6.42
CA PRO A 119 2.21 10.58 7.63
C PRO A 119 2.95 11.75 8.28
N VAL A 120 4.28 11.84 8.15
CA VAL A 120 5.06 12.93 8.77
C VAL A 120 5.06 14.19 7.91
N LEU A 121 5.10 14.08 6.58
CA LEU A 121 5.03 15.21 5.66
C LEU A 121 3.63 15.83 5.68
N THR A 122 2.56 15.03 5.67
CA THR A 122 1.19 15.57 5.80
C THR A 122 0.97 16.30 7.12
N ARG A 123 1.54 15.83 8.23
CA ARG A 123 1.56 16.57 9.50
C ARG A 123 2.43 17.82 9.44
N ALA A 124 3.62 17.78 8.83
CA ALA A 124 4.48 18.98 8.67
C ALA A 124 3.82 20.06 7.78
N GLU A 125 3.06 19.67 6.75
CA GLU A 125 2.30 20.59 5.88
C GLU A 125 1.04 21.18 6.56
N GLN A 126 0.66 20.66 7.74
CA GLN A 126 -0.43 21.15 8.61
C GLN A 126 0.10 21.94 9.82
N ASP A 127 1.16 21.44 10.48
CA ASP A 127 1.72 21.98 11.72
C ASP A 127 2.67 23.17 11.49
N ASP A 128 3.51 23.12 10.46
CA ASP A 128 4.69 24.01 10.36
C ASP A 128 4.34 25.31 9.59
N PRO A 129 4.70 26.51 10.09
CA PRO A 129 4.33 27.79 9.46
C PRO A 129 4.83 28.03 8.02
N ASP A 130 5.80 27.24 7.56
CA ASP A 130 6.32 27.27 6.18
C ASP A 130 5.70 26.20 5.27
N ARG A 131 4.64 25.52 5.73
CA ARG A 131 3.98 24.38 5.09
C ARG A 131 4.98 23.27 4.74
N GLY A 132 5.78 22.89 5.74
CA GLY A 132 6.78 21.82 5.67
C GLY A 132 7.97 22.08 4.74
N ALA A 133 8.17 23.30 4.23
CA ALA A 133 9.18 23.57 3.19
C ALA A 133 10.62 23.30 3.67
N ALA A 134 10.95 23.61 4.93
CA ALA A 134 12.23 23.27 5.55
C ALA A 134 12.39 21.76 5.74
N PHE A 135 11.33 21.05 6.09
CA PHE A 135 11.34 19.58 6.21
C PHE A 135 11.58 18.92 4.85
N VAL A 136 10.87 19.33 3.80
CA VAL A 136 11.07 18.86 2.41
C VAL A 136 12.51 19.14 1.95
N ARG A 137 13.07 20.32 2.27
CA ARG A 137 14.48 20.65 1.95
C ARG A 137 15.48 19.74 2.66
N ARG A 138 15.32 19.53 3.97
CA ARG A 138 16.17 18.60 4.75
C ARG A 138 16.08 17.19 4.18
N LEU A 139 14.86 16.74 3.88
CA LEU A 139 14.58 15.43 3.30
C LEU A 139 15.27 15.23 1.95
N VAL A 140 15.07 16.13 0.98
CA VAL A 140 15.73 16.02 -0.33
C VAL A 140 17.24 16.11 -0.18
N THR A 141 17.77 16.99 0.67
CA THR A 141 19.22 17.09 0.91
C THR A 141 19.80 15.79 1.46
N LEU A 142 19.15 15.21 2.48
CA LEU A 142 19.57 13.95 3.11
C LEU A 142 19.45 12.77 2.12
N ALA A 143 18.32 12.66 1.42
CA ALA A 143 18.06 11.58 0.46
C ALA A 143 19.01 11.66 -0.74
N THR A 144 19.21 12.83 -1.34
CA THR A 144 20.17 13.01 -2.45
C THR A 144 21.61 12.72 -2.00
N THR A 145 22.00 13.13 -0.79
CA THR A 145 23.35 12.82 -0.25
C THR A 145 23.52 11.33 -0.01
N LEU A 146 22.55 10.68 0.62
CA LEU A 146 22.56 9.22 0.86
C LEU A 146 22.57 8.43 -0.45
N LEU A 147 21.78 8.85 -1.45
CA LEU A 147 21.76 8.25 -2.78
C LEU A 147 23.07 8.47 -3.53
N LEU A 148 23.71 9.64 -3.43
CA LEU A 148 25.02 9.89 -4.05
C LEU A 148 26.09 8.97 -3.45
N VAL A 149 26.15 8.86 -2.12
CA VAL A 149 27.06 7.93 -1.43
C VAL A 149 26.76 6.48 -1.81
N ALA A 150 25.49 6.06 -1.79
CA ALA A 150 25.09 4.71 -2.18
C ALA A 150 25.42 4.41 -3.65
N THR A 151 25.21 5.37 -4.56
CA THR A 151 25.53 5.23 -6.00
C THR A 151 27.03 5.09 -6.20
N ALA A 152 27.84 5.94 -5.56
CA ALA A 152 29.30 5.87 -5.65
C ALA A 152 29.85 4.55 -5.08
N LEU A 153 29.40 4.13 -3.90
CA LEU A 153 29.75 2.83 -3.31
C LEU A 153 29.32 1.67 -4.21
N SER A 154 28.15 1.75 -4.84
CA SER A 154 27.66 0.70 -5.74
C SER A 154 28.46 0.61 -7.03
N VAL A 155 28.84 1.74 -7.63
CA VAL A 155 29.70 1.79 -8.82
C VAL A 155 31.10 1.23 -8.51
N VAL A 156 31.69 1.57 -7.35
CA VAL A 156 32.96 0.96 -6.89
C VAL A 156 32.80 -0.54 -6.63
N ALA A 157 31.67 -0.97 -6.06
CA ALA A 157 31.34 -2.37 -5.81
C ALA A 157 30.73 -3.10 -7.03
N ALA A 158 30.74 -2.53 -8.25
CA ALA A 158 30.07 -3.10 -9.42
C ALA A 158 30.43 -4.59 -9.70
N PRO A 159 31.71 -5.01 -9.79
CA PRO A 159 32.05 -6.43 -9.97
C PRO A 159 31.61 -7.30 -8.80
N LEU A 160 31.64 -6.75 -7.57
CA LEU A 160 31.22 -7.45 -6.35
C LEU A 160 29.71 -7.73 -6.35
N LEU A 161 28.91 -6.74 -6.79
CA LEU A 161 27.46 -6.83 -6.94
C LEU A 161 27.05 -7.75 -8.09
N VAL A 162 27.83 -7.81 -9.17
CA VAL A 162 27.62 -8.76 -10.27
C VAL A 162 27.95 -10.19 -9.85
N ARG A 163 29.08 -10.42 -9.16
CA ARG A 163 29.40 -11.72 -8.55
C ARG A 163 28.35 -12.16 -7.51
N LEU A 164 27.81 -11.21 -6.73
CA LEU A 164 26.68 -11.47 -5.84
C LEU A 164 25.43 -11.94 -6.62
N MET A 165 25.13 -11.37 -7.78
CA MET A 165 23.99 -11.79 -8.60
C MET A 165 24.20 -13.10 -9.37
N LEU A 166 25.42 -13.34 -9.86
CA LEU A 166 25.75 -14.44 -10.77
C LEU A 166 26.31 -15.70 -10.09
N GLY A 167 26.80 -15.57 -8.85
CA GLY A 167 27.42 -16.67 -8.11
C GLY A 167 28.85 -16.96 -8.57
N ARG A 168 29.35 -18.15 -8.25
CA ARG A 168 30.77 -18.53 -8.40
C ARG A 168 31.16 -19.11 -9.77
N ALA A 169 30.20 -19.60 -10.54
CA ALA A 169 30.45 -20.29 -11.81
C ALA A 169 29.27 -20.07 -12.80
N PRO A 170 28.99 -18.82 -13.19
CA PRO A 170 27.88 -18.53 -14.10
C PRO A 170 28.15 -19.02 -15.53
N GLN A 171 27.08 -19.47 -16.19
CA GLN A 171 27.01 -19.63 -17.65
C GLN A 171 26.74 -18.28 -18.36
N VAL A 172 26.41 -17.24 -17.59
CA VAL A 172 26.22 -15.86 -18.04
C VAL A 172 27.57 -15.13 -18.01
N ASN A 173 27.81 -14.27 -19.00
CA ASN A 173 29.06 -13.54 -19.17
C ASN A 173 29.25 -12.48 -18.04
N GLU A 174 30.04 -12.82 -17.01
CA GLU A 174 30.33 -11.94 -15.86
C GLU A 174 31.00 -10.61 -16.26
N PRO A 175 32.07 -10.58 -17.07
CA PRO A 175 32.69 -9.31 -17.48
C PRO A 175 31.73 -8.40 -18.28
N LEU A 176 30.91 -8.96 -19.17
CA LEU A 176 29.89 -8.20 -19.92
C LEU A 176 28.78 -7.66 -19.00
N THR A 177 28.32 -8.49 -18.06
CA THR A 177 27.37 -8.07 -17.02
C THR A 177 27.96 -6.95 -16.14
N THR A 178 29.27 -7.00 -15.87
CA THR A 178 30.01 -5.96 -15.13
C THR A 178 30.15 -4.66 -15.94
N ALA A 179 30.43 -4.76 -17.25
CA ALA A 179 30.45 -3.59 -18.14
C ALA A 179 29.09 -2.89 -18.20
N PHE A 180 27.99 -3.66 -18.30
CA PHE A 180 26.64 -3.09 -18.17
C PHE A 180 26.39 -2.51 -16.77
N ALA A 181 26.82 -3.18 -15.70
CA ALA A 181 26.63 -2.67 -14.34
C ALA A 181 27.28 -1.28 -14.15
N TYR A 182 28.49 -1.05 -14.64
CA TYR A 182 29.12 0.28 -14.59
C TYR A 182 28.30 1.39 -15.29
N LEU A 183 27.61 1.07 -16.40
CA LEU A 183 26.76 2.04 -17.14
C LEU A 183 25.37 2.23 -16.51
N LEU A 184 24.85 1.21 -15.82
CA LEU A 184 23.48 1.19 -15.29
C LEU A 184 23.40 1.58 -13.81
N LEU A 185 24.42 1.31 -12.99
CA LEU A 185 24.46 1.67 -11.56
C LEU A 185 24.31 3.17 -11.25
N PRO A 186 24.73 4.13 -12.10
CA PRO A 186 24.36 5.54 -11.94
C PRO A 186 22.85 5.81 -11.87
N GLN A 187 22.01 4.89 -12.34
CA GLN A 187 20.54 4.97 -12.20
C GLN A 187 20.05 4.86 -10.74
N VAL A 188 20.86 4.38 -9.78
CA VAL A 188 20.48 4.34 -8.34
C VAL A 188 20.01 5.71 -7.86
N LEU A 189 20.76 6.75 -8.20
CA LEU A 189 20.43 8.14 -7.90
C LEU A 189 19.10 8.55 -8.55
N ALA A 190 18.91 8.23 -9.83
CA ALA A 190 17.72 8.60 -10.60
C ALA A 190 16.45 7.88 -10.12
N TYR A 191 16.52 6.57 -9.85
CA TYR A 191 15.41 5.79 -9.29
C TYR A 191 15.02 6.27 -7.89
N GLY A 192 16.00 6.40 -6.99
CA GLY A 192 15.76 6.87 -5.63
C GLY A 192 15.15 8.28 -5.63
N LEU A 193 15.75 9.22 -6.36
CA LEU A 193 15.28 10.61 -6.43
C LEU A 193 13.91 10.73 -7.12
N SER A 194 13.62 9.88 -8.11
CA SER A 194 12.27 9.77 -8.68
C SER A 194 11.24 9.37 -7.63
N SER A 195 11.56 8.39 -6.77
CA SER A 195 10.67 7.97 -5.67
C SER A 195 10.40 9.12 -4.68
N VAL A 196 11.45 9.87 -4.28
CA VAL A 196 11.32 11.09 -3.46
C VAL A 196 10.39 12.12 -4.12
N PHE A 197 10.60 12.41 -5.39
CA PHE A 197 9.81 13.41 -6.12
C PHE A 197 8.37 12.97 -6.36
N MET A 198 8.12 11.69 -6.66
CA MET A 198 6.77 11.13 -6.74
C MET A 198 6.05 11.24 -5.39
N ALA A 199 6.71 10.92 -4.27
CA ALA A 199 6.13 11.05 -2.94
C ALA A 199 5.71 12.50 -2.61
N ILE A 200 6.60 13.48 -2.85
CA ILE A 200 6.34 14.91 -2.60
C ILE A 200 5.22 15.47 -3.50
N LEU A 201 5.13 15.02 -4.76
CA LEU A 201 4.03 15.42 -5.66
C LEU A 201 2.70 14.76 -5.27
N ASN A 202 2.73 13.51 -4.81
CA ASN A 202 1.53 12.77 -4.41
C ASN A 202 0.92 13.30 -3.11
N THR A 203 1.70 13.69 -2.09
CA THR A 203 1.12 14.33 -0.88
C THR A 203 0.48 15.68 -1.19
N ARG A 204 0.96 16.38 -2.24
CA ARG A 204 0.38 17.62 -2.77
C ARG A 204 -0.71 17.41 -3.82
N ASN A 205 -1.22 16.18 -3.98
CA ASN A 205 -2.29 15.80 -4.92
C ASN A 205 -1.98 16.05 -6.43
N ILE A 206 -0.69 16.08 -6.81
CA ILE A 206 -0.22 16.33 -8.18
C ILE A 206 0.19 15.01 -8.84
N PHE A 207 -0.80 14.17 -9.14
CA PHE A 207 -0.57 12.78 -9.56
C PHE A 207 -0.20 12.58 -11.04
N GLY A 208 -0.47 13.57 -11.90
CA GLY A 208 -0.26 13.45 -13.36
C GLY A 208 1.20 13.21 -13.77
N PRO A 209 2.16 14.09 -13.40
CA PRO A 209 3.57 13.89 -13.74
C PRO A 209 4.19 12.60 -13.14
N PRO A 210 3.89 12.20 -11.88
CA PRO A 210 4.24 10.88 -11.36
C PRO A 210 3.76 9.71 -12.24
N ALA A 211 2.52 9.74 -12.72
CA ALA A 211 1.96 8.65 -13.53
C ALA A 211 2.56 8.57 -14.96
N TRP A 212 2.95 9.71 -15.55
CA TRP A 212 3.53 9.76 -16.90
C TRP A 212 5.05 9.58 -16.96
N ALA A 213 5.79 9.88 -15.89
CA ALA A 213 7.26 9.81 -15.93
C ALA A 213 7.81 8.39 -16.27
N PRO A 214 7.22 7.27 -15.79
CA PRO A 214 7.61 5.92 -16.24
C PRO A 214 7.33 5.63 -17.72
N VAL A 215 6.29 6.24 -18.31
CA VAL A 215 6.02 6.13 -19.76
C VAL A 215 7.17 6.71 -20.56
N LEU A 216 7.69 7.87 -20.16
CA LEU A 216 8.83 8.50 -20.85
C LEU A 216 10.10 7.63 -20.78
N ASN A 217 10.40 7.01 -19.64
CA ASN A 217 11.50 6.05 -19.50
C ASN A 217 11.39 4.91 -20.52
N ASN A 218 10.21 4.31 -20.66
CA ASN A 218 9.96 3.24 -21.62
C ASN A 218 10.06 3.72 -23.08
N VAL A 219 9.55 4.92 -23.41
CA VAL A 219 9.67 5.50 -24.75
C VAL A 219 11.13 5.79 -25.10
N VAL A 220 11.92 6.37 -24.19
CA VAL A 220 13.36 6.61 -24.41
C VAL A 220 14.14 5.29 -24.52
N ALA A 221 13.77 4.26 -23.76
CA ALA A 221 14.38 2.93 -23.89
C ALA A 221 14.02 2.24 -25.23
N ILE A 222 12.79 2.39 -25.72
CA ILE A 222 12.38 1.89 -27.05
C ILE A 222 13.11 2.66 -28.16
N ALA A 223 13.22 3.99 -28.04
CA ALA A 223 14.02 4.80 -28.96
C ALA A 223 15.52 4.40 -28.94
N THR A 224 16.06 4.08 -27.77
CA THR A 224 17.43 3.54 -27.61
C THR A 224 17.61 2.22 -28.36
N LEU A 225 16.62 1.32 -28.33
CA LEU A 225 16.64 0.08 -29.11
C LEU A 225 16.57 0.35 -30.63
N GLY A 226 15.81 1.37 -31.06
CA GLY A 226 15.84 1.85 -32.44
C GLY A 226 17.21 2.36 -32.88
N VAL A 227 17.89 3.16 -32.05
CA VAL A 227 19.26 3.63 -32.30
C VAL A 227 20.26 2.48 -32.29
N TYR A 228 20.11 1.50 -31.39
CA TYR A 228 20.94 0.28 -31.34
C TYR A 228 20.88 -0.52 -32.65
N LEU A 229 19.70 -0.60 -33.27
CA LEU A 229 19.52 -1.24 -34.58
C LEU A 229 20.12 -0.42 -35.74
N ALA A 230 20.08 0.91 -35.65
CA ALA A 230 20.65 1.81 -36.68
C ALA A 230 22.18 1.93 -36.62
N VAL A 231 22.82 1.60 -35.49
CA VAL A 231 24.28 1.65 -35.34
C VAL A 231 24.94 0.42 -36.00
N PRO A 232 25.97 0.61 -36.85
CA PRO A 232 26.71 -0.51 -37.45
C PRO A 232 27.58 -1.24 -36.41
N GLY A 233 27.77 -2.55 -36.61
CA GLY A 233 28.55 -3.44 -35.75
C GLY A 233 27.83 -4.76 -35.45
N GLU A 234 28.57 -5.84 -35.22
CA GLU A 234 28.03 -7.18 -34.97
C GLU A 234 27.65 -7.40 -33.50
N LEU A 235 26.86 -8.45 -33.21
CA LEU A 235 26.54 -8.88 -31.85
C LEU A 235 27.73 -9.63 -31.22
N SER A 236 28.83 -8.92 -30.98
CA SER A 236 29.97 -9.48 -30.26
C SER A 236 29.62 -9.72 -28.79
N VAL A 237 29.73 -10.98 -28.36
CA VAL A 237 29.62 -11.40 -26.95
C VAL A 237 30.92 -11.10 -26.19
N ASN A 238 31.99 -10.65 -26.88
CA ASN A 238 33.31 -10.47 -26.30
C ASN A 238 33.49 -9.05 -25.69
N PRO A 239 33.64 -8.91 -24.36
CA PRO A 239 33.48 -7.62 -23.66
C PRO A 239 34.77 -6.80 -23.52
N VAL A 240 35.86 -7.19 -24.19
CA VAL A 240 37.20 -6.60 -24.00
C VAL A 240 37.30 -5.15 -24.51
N GLU A 241 36.43 -4.72 -25.43
CA GLU A 241 36.39 -3.35 -25.93
C GLU A 241 35.20 -2.55 -25.39
N MET A 242 35.49 -1.74 -24.36
CA MET A 242 34.56 -0.75 -23.79
C MET A 242 34.16 0.36 -24.78
N GLY A 243 34.82 0.42 -25.95
CA GLY A 243 34.49 1.29 -27.08
C GLY A 243 33.41 0.74 -28.04
N ASN A 244 32.85 -0.46 -27.81
CA ASN A 244 31.78 -0.99 -28.65
C ASN A 244 30.52 -0.09 -28.56
N THR A 245 30.26 0.64 -29.65
CA THR A 245 29.16 1.61 -29.78
C THR A 245 27.80 1.02 -29.40
N LYS A 246 27.54 -0.26 -29.69
CA LYS A 246 26.26 -0.92 -29.36
C LYS A 246 26.07 -1.13 -27.85
N LEU A 247 27.15 -1.46 -27.13
CA LEU A 247 27.12 -1.61 -25.67
C LEU A 247 26.88 -0.24 -25.01
N LEU A 248 27.60 0.79 -25.47
CA LEU A 248 27.45 2.16 -24.99
C LEU A 248 26.04 2.72 -25.26
N VAL A 249 25.50 2.55 -26.47
CA VAL A 249 24.13 2.99 -26.80
C VAL A 249 23.10 2.35 -25.87
N LEU A 250 23.17 1.03 -25.64
CA LEU A 250 22.21 0.36 -24.78
C LEU A 250 22.32 0.80 -23.32
N GLY A 251 23.54 0.83 -22.76
CA GLY A 251 23.76 1.21 -21.35
C GLY A 251 23.49 2.69 -21.07
N VAL A 252 23.99 3.59 -21.91
CA VAL A 252 23.79 5.04 -21.75
C VAL A 252 22.36 5.45 -22.08
N GLY A 253 21.75 4.92 -23.15
CA GLY A 253 20.40 5.28 -23.56
C GLY A 253 19.30 4.80 -22.59
N THR A 254 19.45 3.59 -22.02
CA THR A 254 18.53 3.15 -20.95
C THR A 254 18.72 3.94 -19.66
N THR A 255 19.95 4.30 -19.29
CA THR A 255 20.23 5.24 -18.19
C THR A 255 19.62 6.62 -18.44
N LEU A 256 19.75 7.16 -19.66
CA LEU A 256 19.12 8.40 -20.09
C LEU A 256 17.59 8.36 -19.95
N GLY A 257 16.95 7.21 -20.18
CA GLY A 257 15.52 7.01 -19.93
C GLY A 257 15.12 7.20 -18.47
N VAL A 258 15.90 6.67 -17.52
CA VAL A 258 15.65 6.87 -16.08
C VAL A 258 15.90 8.32 -15.68
N PHE A 259 16.97 8.95 -16.16
CA PHE A 259 17.24 10.36 -15.90
C PHE A 259 16.20 11.31 -16.53
N ALA A 260 15.64 10.97 -17.70
CA ALA A 260 14.55 11.72 -18.33
C ALA A 260 13.25 11.65 -17.50
N GLN A 261 12.92 10.46 -16.97
CA GLN A 261 11.86 10.27 -15.97
C GLN A 261 12.08 11.18 -14.74
N THR A 262 13.29 11.18 -14.16
CA THR A 262 13.61 12.07 -13.02
C THR A 262 13.54 13.55 -13.40
N GLY A 263 13.93 13.91 -14.63
CA GLY A 263 13.89 15.27 -15.17
C GLY A 263 12.47 15.83 -15.29
N VAL A 264 11.50 15.03 -15.77
CA VAL A 264 10.08 15.43 -15.80
C VAL A 264 9.55 15.74 -14.39
N LEU A 265 9.90 14.91 -13.41
CA LEU A 265 9.52 15.13 -12.01
C LEU A 265 10.20 16.39 -11.44
N LEU A 266 11.50 16.59 -11.70
CA LEU A 266 12.25 17.78 -11.29
C LEU A 266 11.63 19.08 -11.87
N VAL A 267 11.26 19.07 -13.15
CA VAL A 267 10.55 20.19 -13.81
C VAL A 267 9.17 20.42 -13.18
N SER A 268 8.47 19.36 -12.77
CA SER A 268 7.20 19.48 -12.04
C SER A 268 7.38 20.16 -10.67
N LEU A 269 8.36 19.74 -9.85
CA LEU A 269 8.67 20.39 -8.57
C LEU A 269 9.08 21.86 -8.76
N GLY A 270 9.84 22.16 -9.83
CA GLY A 270 10.22 23.52 -10.21
C GLY A 270 9.03 24.41 -10.57
N ARG A 271 8.07 23.89 -11.36
CA ARG A 271 6.80 24.59 -11.68
C ARG A 271 5.97 24.88 -10.43
N GLN A 272 5.96 23.96 -9.47
CA GLN A 272 5.34 24.12 -8.15
C GLN A 272 6.11 25.04 -7.20
N ARG A 273 7.23 25.63 -7.64
CA ARG A 273 8.12 26.52 -6.87
C ARG A 273 8.63 25.90 -5.57
N ILE A 274 8.72 24.57 -5.50
CA ILE A 274 9.28 23.86 -4.35
C ILE A 274 10.79 24.15 -4.33
N SER A 275 11.26 24.85 -3.31
CA SER A 275 12.64 25.31 -3.24
C SER A 275 13.59 24.16 -2.89
N LEU A 276 14.21 23.53 -3.90
CA LEU A 276 15.18 22.44 -3.72
C LEU A 276 16.59 22.91 -3.25
N ARG A 277 16.68 24.08 -2.60
CA ARG A 277 17.95 24.59 -2.05
C ARG A 277 18.41 23.67 -0.91
N PRO A 278 19.65 23.17 -0.90
CA PRO A 278 20.16 22.33 0.20
C PRO A 278 19.90 22.94 1.58
N LEU A 279 19.63 22.07 2.55
CA LEU A 279 19.44 22.42 3.95
C LEU A 279 19.85 21.22 4.81
N TRP A 280 20.98 21.34 5.49
CA TRP A 280 21.50 20.28 6.35
C TRP A 280 20.77 20.25 7.70
N GLY A 281 20.68 19.05 8.28
CA GLY A 281 20.05 18.81 9.60
C GLY A 281 19.10 17.62 9.57
N ILE A 282 19.20 16.77 10.60
CA ILE A 282 18.28 15.63 10.83
C ILE A 282 17.17 16.13 11.75
N ASP A 283 15.91 15.88 11.40
CA ASP A 283 14.77 16.32 12.17
C ASP A 283 14.44 15.36 13.33
N ASP A 284 14.08 15.89 14.51
CA ASP A 284 13.70 15.07 15.67
C ASP A 284 12.37 14.34 15.46
N ARG A 285 11.48 14.83 14.58
CA ARG A 285 10.31 14.06 14.15
C ARG A 285 10.73 12.74 13.50
N LEU A 286 11.86 12.71 12.78
CA LEU A 286 12.36 11.55 12.04
C LEU A 286 12.87 10.42 12.95
N LYS A 287 13.48 10.76 14.08
CA LYS A 287 14.00 9.79 15.07
C LYS A 287 12.89 8.90 15.64
N ARG A 288 11.69 9.44 15.83
CA ARG A 288 10.53 8.74 16.43
C ARG A 288 10.03 7.55 15.60
N PHE A 289 10.29 7.54 14.29
CA PHE A 289 9.85 6.48 13.38
C PHE A 289 10.97 5.50 12.99
N GLY A 290 12.18 5.66 13.53
CA GLY A 290 13.35 4.82 13.20
C GLY A 290 13.14 3.32 13.42
N ALA A 291 12.32 2.92 14.39
CA ALA A 291 11.97 1.51 14.62
C ALA A 291 11.13 0.90 13.47
N MET A 292 10.19 1.67 12.89
CA MET A 292 9.44 1.21 11.71
C MET A 292 10.28 1.28 10.44
N ALA A 293 11.19 2.27 10.35
CA ALA A 293 12.19 2.33 9.29
C ALA A 293 13.04 1.06 9.22
N ALA A 294 13.60 0.65 10.36
CA ALA A 294 14.42 -0.55 10.49
C ALA A 294 13.64 -1.83 10.16
N ALA A 295 12.39 -1.93 10.62
CA ALA A 295 11.51 -3.06 10.29
C ALA A 295 11.26 -3.18 8.77
N MET A 296 10.99 -2.07 8.08
CA MET A 296 10.80 -2.05 6.62
C MET A 296 12.09 -2.33 5.84
N VAL A 297 13.22 -1.76 6.23
CA VAL A 297 14.52 -2.03 5.59
C VAL A 297 14.91 -3.51 5.77
N LEU A 298 14.67 -4.08 6.96
CA LEU A 298 14.88 -5.50 7.24
C LEU A 298 13.95 -6.40 6.38
N TYR A 299 12.67 -6.04 6.25
CA TYR A 299 11.73 -6.74 5.36
C TYR A 299 12.25 -6.78 3.91
N VAL A 300 12.70 -5.64 3.38
CA VAL A 300 13.25 -5.54 2.02
C VAL A 300 14.57 -6.32 1.89
N LEU A 301 15.49 -6.20 2.84
CA LEU A 301 16.76 -6.94 2.84
C LEU A 301 16.54 -8.46 2.78
N ILE A 302 15.60 -8.98 3.56
CA ILE A 302 15.21 -10.40 3.54
C ILE A 302 14.61 -10.77 2.17
N SER A 303 13.72 -9.94 1.60
CA SER A 303 13.16 -10.24 0.27
C SER A 303 14.22 -10.25 -0.84
N GLN A 304 15.24 -9.37 -0.78
CA GLN A 304 16.30 -9.35 -1.78
C GLN A 304 17.21 -10.60 -1.69
N LEU A 305 17.45 -11.17 -0.50
CA LEU A 305 18.23 -12.41 -0.37
C LEU A 305 17.60 -13.56 -1.18
N GLY A 306 16.27 -13.67 -1.17
CA GLY A 306 15.54 -14.64 -1.99
C GLY A 306 15.54 -14.35 -3.50
N LEU A 307 15.83 -13.12 -3.92
CA LEU A 307 16.02 -12.75 -5.33
C LEU A 307 17.45 -13.04 -5.78
N VAL A 308 18.44 -12.70 -4.95
CA VAL A 308 19.88 -12.99 -5.14
C VAL A 308 20.10 -14.49 -5.36
N VAL A 309 19.67 -15.34 -4.43
CA VAL A 309 19.84 -16.80 -4.55
C VAL A 309 19.16 -17.37 -5.80
N GLY A 310 18.01 -16.80 -6.20
CA GLY A 310 17.33 -17.21 -7.43
C GLY A 310 18.13 -16.87 -8.69
N ASN A 311 18.58 -15.62 -8.83
CA ASN A 311 19.39 -15.19 -9.98
C ASN A 311 20.72 -15.99 -10.06
N GLN A 312 21.38 -16.28 -8.94
CA GLN A 312 22.58 -17.12 -8.90
C GLN A 312 22.32 -18.54 -9.46
N ILE A 313 21.27 -19.21 -8.96
CA ILE A 313 20.97 -20.59 -9.38
C ILE A 313 20.55 -20.64 -10.85
N ALA A 314 19.77 -19.65 -11.31
CA ALA A 314 19.42 -19.49 -12.72
C ALA A 314 20.66 -19.28 -13.61
N SER A 315 21.60 -18.39 -13.23
CA SER A 315 22.80 -18.08 -14.02
C SER A 315 23.83 -19.22 -14.04
N THR A 316 23.93 -20.02 -12.98
CA THR A 316 24.79 -21.21 -12.95
C THR A 316 24.23 -22.40 -13.75
N SER A 317 22.90 -22.44 -13.94
CA SER A 317 22.23 -23.50 -14.70
C SER A 317 22.26 -23.28 -16.21
N ALA A 318 21.91 -22.08 -16.68
CA ALA A 318 21.80 -21.76 -18.11
C ALA A 318 22.14 -20.29 -18.42
N ALA A 319 22.71 -20.04 -19.60
CA ALA A 319 23.04 -18.68 -20.05
C ALA A 319 21.79 -17.80 -20.27
N SER A 320 20.66 -18.39 -20.64
CA SER A 320 19.35 -17.72 -20.74
C SER A 320 18.55 -17.72 -19.42
N GLY A 321 19.01 -18.44 -18.39
CA GLY A 321 18.28 -18.70 -17.15
C GLY A 321 17.76 -17.45 -16.43
N PRO A 322 18.60 -16.42 -16.15
CA PRO A 322 18.13 -15.20 -15.50
C PRO A 322 17.14 -14.38 -16.33
N ALA A 323 17.29 -14.31 -17.65
CA ALA A 323 16.29 -13.68 -18.53
C ALA A 323 14.96 -14.43 -18.46
N ILE A 324 14.99 -15.76 -18.61
CA ILE A 324 13.81 -16.62 -18.55
C ILE A 324 13.06 -16.46 -17.21
N TYR A 325 13.78 -16.49 -16.08
CA TYR A 325 13.19 -16.33 -14.75
C TYR A 325 12.50 -14.97 -14.58
N ASN A 326 13.16 -13.88 -14.99
CA ASN A 326 12.63 -12.53 -14.84
C ASN A 326 11.48 -12.22 -15.82
N TYR A 327 11.55 -12.70 -17.06
CA TYR A 327 10.47 -12.50 -18.04
C TYR A 327 9.24 -13.36 -17.75
N THR A 328 9.42 -14.57 -17.21
CA THR A 328 8.33 -15.37 -16.64
C THR A 328 7.59 -14.57 -15.57
N TRP A 329 8.31 -14.00 -14.60
CA TRP A 329 7.70 -13.23 -13.52
C TRP A 329 6.96 -11.97 -14.01
N LEU A 330 7.52 -11.28 -15.02
CA LEU A 330 6.87 -10.14 -15.67
C LEU A 330 5.53 -10.55 -16.31
N VAL A 331 5.53 -11.61 -17.11
CA VAL A 331 4.31 -12.09 -17.80
C VAL A 331 3.22 -12.49 -16.79
N LEU A 332 3.59 -13.12 -15.67
CA LEU A 332 2.68 -13.40 -14.55
C LEU A 332 2.14 -12.11 -13.88
N MET A 333 2.94 -11.06 -13.78
CA MET A 333 2.51 -9.77 -13.23
C MET A 333 1.47 -9.01 -14.10
N LEU A 334 1.22 -9.42 -15.34
CA LEU A 334 0.22 -8.77 -16.21
C LEU A 334 -1.23 -8.97 -15.70
N PRO A 335 -1.78 -10.20 -15.59
CA PRO A 335 -3.14 -10.40 -15.07
C PRO A 335 -3.28 -9.95 -13.60
N PHE A 336 -2.27 -10.22 -12.76
CA PHE A 336 -2.29 -9.70 -11.38
C PHE A 336 -2.30 -8.16 -11.33
N GLY A 337 -1.57 -7.51 -12.24
CA GLY A 337 -1.51 -6.06 -12.36
C GLY A 337 -2.84 -5.40 -12.76
N MET A 338 -3.67 -6.12 -13.52
CA MET A 338 -5.03 -5.67 -13.90
C MET A 338 -6.07 -6.02 -12.84
N ILE A 339 -5.98 -7.20 -12.24
CA ILE A 339 -7.04 -7.80 -11.41
C ILE A 339 -6.75 -7.64 -9.91
N GLY A 340 -5.58 -8.12 -9.47
CA GLY A 340 -5.20 -8.09 -8.05
C GLY A 340 -5.03 -6.67 -7.52
N VAL A 341 -4.41 -5.79 -8.32
CA VAL A 341 -4.21 -4.38 -7.93
C VAL A 341 -5.53 -3.60 -7.90
N THR A 342 -6.49 -3.87 -8.79
CA THR A 342 -7.79 -3.16 -8.78
C THR A 342 -8.66 -3.59 -7.61
N VAL A 343 -8.77 -4.90 -7.33
CA VAL A 343 -9.44 -5.40 -6.11
C VAL A 343 -8.78 -4.82 -4.86
N LEU A 344 -7.44 -4.79 -4.79
CA LEU A 344 -6.71 -4.21 -3.67
C LEU A 344 -7.01 -2.70 -3.52
N THR A 345 -7.13 -1.96 -4.61
CA THR A 345 -7.42 -0.51 -4.61
C THR A 345 -8.85 -0.20 -4.16
N VAL A 346 -9.84 -1.00 -4.57
CA VAL A 346 -11.24 -0.85 -4.15
C VAL A 346 -11.45 -1.23 -2.69
N VAL A 347 -10.76 -2.27 -2.21
CA VAL A 347 -10.92 -2.78 -0.84
C VAL A 347 -10.12 -1.96 0.18
N MET A 348 -8.91 -1.48 -0.17
CA MET A 348 -7.99 -0.86 0.79
C MET A 348 -8.58 0.32 1.58
N PRO A 349 -9.36 1.26 1.00
CA PRO A 349 -9.98 2.34 1.78
C PRO A 349 -10.97 1.83 2.84
N ARG A 350 -11.83 0.87 2.49
CA ARG A 350 -12.78 0.23 3.41
C ARG A 350 -12.05 -0.53 4.52
N LEU A 351 -11.13 -1.41 4.12
CA LEU A 351 -10.31 -2.22 5.01
C LEU A 351 -9.50 -1.36 5.99
N SER A 352 -8.96 -0.22 5.53
CA SER A 352 -8.20 0.71 6.36
C SER A 352 -9.08 1.49 7.33
N ARG A 353 -10.26 1.96 6.90
CA ARG A 353 -11.23 2.63 7.78
C ARG A 353 -11.74 1.68 8.87
N ASN A 354 -12.12 0.46 8.48
CA ASN A 354 -12.67 -0.54 9.38
C ASN A 354 -11.60 -1.10 10.34
N ALA A 355 -10.33 -1.23 9.89
CA ALA A 355 -9.21 -1.60 10.76
C ALA A 355 -8.85 -0.50 11.77
N ALA A 356 -8.91 0.78 11.38
CA ALA A 356 -8.67 1.92 12.27
C ALA A 356 -9.79 2.11 13.32
N ALA A 357 -11.02 1.74 12.99
CA ALA A 357 -12.17 1.70 13.92
C ALA A 357 -12.20 0.45 14.83
N ASP A 358 -11.24 -0.48 14.67
CA ASP A 358 -11.21 -1.82 15.27
C ASP A 358 -12.49 -2.67 15.06
N ASP A 359 -13.23 -2.42 13.96
CA ASP A 359 -14.39 -3.21 13.56
C ASP A 359 -13.93 -4.53 12.92
N ILE A 360 -13.58 -5.48 13.78
CA ILE A 360 -13.17 -6.83 13.42
C ILE A 360 -14.24 -7.53 12.52
N PRO A 361 -15.55 -7.49 12.82
CA PRO A 361 -16.59 -7.97 11.90
C PRO A 361 -16.50 -7.39 10.48
N ALA A 362 -16.42 -6.07 10.32
CA ALA A 362 -16.36 -5.42 9.02
C ALA A 362 -15.05 -5.73 8.27
N VAL A 363 -13.91 -5.75 8.98
CA VAL A 363 -12.60 -6.17 8.42
C VAL A 363 -12.64 -7.61 7.91
N LEU A 364 -13.32 -8.52 8.62
CA LEU A 364 -13.48 -9.91 8.19
C LEU A 364 -14.39 -10.02 6.95
N ALA A 365 -15.46 -9.23 6.88
CA ALA A 365 -16.36 -9.18 5.72
C ALA A 365 -15.65 -8.63 4.47
N ASP A 366 -14.96 -7.50 4.60
CA ASP A 366 -14.14 -6.89 3.53
C ASP A 366 -13.04 -7.86 3.05
N LEU A 367 -12.32 -8.50 3.99
CA LEU A 367 -11.28 -9.47 3.66
C LEU A 367 -11.83 -10.70 2.93
N SER A 368 -12.99 -11.22 3.35
CA SER A 368 -13.61 -12.38 2.69
C SER A 368 -14.13 -12.02 1.29
N LEU A 369 -14.74 -10.85 1.13
CA LEU A 369 -15.13 -10.30 -0.18
C LEU A 369 -13.91 -10.13 -1.10
N ALA A 370 -12.85 -9.49 -0.62
CA ALA A 370 -11.62 -9.26 -1.37
C ALA A 370 -10.95 -10.58 -1.79
N THR A 371 -10.89 -11.54 -0.87
CA THR A 371 -10.37 -12.88 -1.12
C THR A 371 -11.21 -13.58 -2.19
N ARG A 372 -12.54 -13.58 -2.06
CA ARG A 372 -13.45 -14.23 -3.01
C ARG A 372 -13.35 -13.64 -4.42
N LEU A 373 -13.38 -12.31 -4.56
CA LEU A 373 -13.21 -11.61 -5.83
C LEU A 373 -11.84 -11.91 -6.46
N THR A 374 -10.77 -11.89 -5.66
CA THR A 374 -9.39 -12.18 -6.11
C THR A 374 -9.24 -13.63 -6.57
N MET A 375 -9.82 -14.59 -5.85
CA MET A 375 -9.76 -16.01 -6.21
C MET A 375 -10.59 -16.31 -7.46
N LEU A 376 -11.83 -15.80 -7.53
CA LEU A 376 -12.74 -15.99 -8.66
C LEU A 376 -12.14 -15.54 -10.00
N THR A 377 -11.27 -14.53 -9.97
CA THR A 377 -10.68 -13.90 -11.15
C THR A 377 -9.26 -14.38 -11.46
N LEU A 378 -8.42 -14.63 -10.44
CA LEU A 378 -7.06 -15.15 -10.66
C LEU A 378 -7.01 -16.66 -10.93
N ILE A 379 -7.88 -17.48 -10.34
CA ILE A 379 -7.83 -18.95 -10.56
C ILE A 379 -8.09 -19.32 -12.04
N PRO A 380 -9.06 -18.71 -12.75
CA PRO A 380 -9.21 -18.89 -14.20
C PRO A 380 -7.98 -18.44 -15.00
N ALA A 381 -7.41 -17.28 -14.65
CA ALA A 381 -6.23 -16.74 -15.33
C ALA A 381 -5.00 -17.64 -15.11
N VAL A 382 -4.81 -18.17 -13.90
CA VAL A 382 -3.77 -19.17 -13.60
C VAL A 382 -3.96 -20.41 -14.45
N ALA A 383 -5.15 -21.02 -14.49
CA ALA A 383 -5.37 -22.24 -15.27
C ALA A 383 -5.16 -22.03 -16.77
N PHE A 384 -5.58 -20.87 -17.31
CA PHE A 384 -5.26 -20.49 -18.68
C PHE A 384 -3.74 -20.40 -18.89
N MET A 385 -3.00 -19.71 -18.03
CA MET A 385 -1.54 -19.60 -18.14
C MET A 385 -0.80 -20.94 -17.94
N THR A 386 -1.33 -21.87 -17.14
CA THR A 386 -0.79 -23.23 -16.99
C THR A 386 -0.87 -24.03 -18.30
N VAL A 387 -2.00 -23.95 -19.01
CA VAL A 387 -2.21 -24.69 -20.28
C VAL A 387 -1.57 -23.96 -21.46
N ALA A 388 -1.78 -22.65 -21.54
CA ALA A 388 -1.34 -21.81 -22.63
C ALA A 388 0.14 -21.41 -22.54
N GLY A 389 0.83 -21.62 -21.40
CA GLY A 389 2.21 -21.18 -21.15
C GLY A 389 3.18 -21.35 -22.33
N PRO A 390 3.33 -22.54 -22.94
CA PRO A 390 4.17 -22.76 -24.12
C PRO A 390 3.81 -21.87 -25.31
N ALA A 391 2.52 -21.63 -25.54
CA ALA A 391 2.02 -20.75 -26.58
C ALA A 391 2.18 -19.26 -26.20
N ILE A 392 2.12 -18.90 -24.91
CA ILE A 392 2.42 -17.53 -24.43
C ILE A 392 3.91 -17.20 -24.63
N GLY A 393 4.80 -18.13 -24.31
CA GLY A 393 6.24 -17.98 -24.55
C GLY A 393 6.54 -17.76 -26.04
N SER A 394 6.03 -18.65 -26.89
CA SER A 394 6.24 -18.57 -28.34
C SER A 394 5.57 -17.34 -28.99
N ALA A 395 4.35 -16.97 -28.57
CA ALA A 395 3.60 -15.82 -29.12
C ALA A 395 4.16 -14.45 -28.74
N LEU A 396 5.03 -14.37 -27.73
CA LEU A 396 5.55 -13.10 -27.20
C LEU A 396 7.07 -12.99 -27.28
N PHE A 397 7.81 -14.09 -27.37
CA PHE A 397 9.28 -14.10 -27.31
C PHE A 397 9.98 -14.92 -28.41
N ALA A 398 9.28 -15.69 -29.24
CA ALA A 398 9.92 -16.37 -30.40
C ALA A 398 10.08 -15.38 -31.57
N TYR A 399 10.96 -14.39 -31.39
CA TYR A 399 11.20 -13.30 -32.35
C TYR A 399 12.68 -12.88 -32.35
N GLY A 400 13.22 -12.61 -33.54
CA GLY A 400 14.58 -12.11 -33.71
C GLY A 400 15.64 -13.10 -33.23
N HIS A 401 16.56 -12.64 -32.37
CA HIS A 401 17.63 -13.45 -31.79
C HIS A 401 17.21 -14.23 -30.53
N PHE A 402 15.96 -14.10 -30.07
CA PHE A 402 15.40 -14.89 -28.99
C PHE A 402 14.68 -16.10 -29.60
N GLY A 403 15.42 -17.21 -29.77
CA GLY A 403 14.98 -18.35 -30.57
C GLY A 403 13.84 -19.16 -29.95
N ASP A 404 13.18 -19.97 -30.78
CA ASP A 404 12.00 -20.77 -30.42
C ASP A 404 12.24 -21.68 -29.20
N VAL A 405 13.48 -22.15 -29.01
CA VAL A 405 13.89 -23.01 -27.89
C VAL A 405 13.84 -22.27 -26.55
N ASP A 406 14.46 -21.08 -26.46
CA ASP A 406 14.40 -20.23 -25.26
C ASP A 406 12.98 -19.73 -25.00
N ALA A 407 12.23 -19.39 -26.05
CA ALA A 407 10.81 -19.02 -25.95
C ALA A 407 9.94 -20.20 -25.45
N GLY A 408 10.27 -21.43 -25.85
CA GLY A 408 9.67 -22.66 -25.34
C GLY A 408 9.97 -22.92 -23.87
N TYR A 409 11.23 -22.76 -23.43
CA TYR A 409 11.60 -22.87 -22.02
C TYR A 409 10.95 -21.77 -21.17
N LEU A 410 10.85 -20.54 -21.68
CA LEU A 410 10.08 -19.45 -21.07
C LEU A 410 8.60 -19.81 -20.92
N GLY A 411 8.00 -20.40 -21.95
CA GLY A 411 6.61 -20.85 -21.91
C GLY A 411 6.36 -21.99 -20.92
N ALA A 412 7.30 -22.93 -20.80
CA ALA A 412 7.28 -23.98 -19.78
C ALA A 412 7.45 -23.39 -18.36
N ALA A 413 8.32 -22.39 -18.19
CA ALA A 413 8.50 -21.69 -16.93
C ALA A 413 7.24 -20.92 -16.52
N ILE A 414 6.53 -20.27 -17.46
CA ILE A 414 5.20 -19.67 -17.22
C ILE A 414 4.21 -20.73 -16.74
N ALA A 415 4.12 -21.88 -17.42
CA ALA A 415 3.19 -22.96 -17.06
C ALA A 415 3.44 -23.52 -15.64
N LEU A 416 4.70 -23.77 -15.28
CA LEU A 416 5.12 -24.24 -13.95
C LEU A 416 4.89 -23.20 -12.85
N SER A 417 5.00 -21.91 -13.18
CA SER A 417 5.01 -20.81 -12.20
C SER A 417 3.64 -20.14 -12.02
N ALA A 418 2.69 -20.35 -12.92
CA ALA A 418 1.40 -19.65 -12.97
C ALA A 418 0.64 -19.64 -11.64
N PHE A 419 0.64 -20.77 -10.92
CA PHE A 419 -0.06 -20.89 -9.64
C PHE A 419 0.41 -19.88 -8.57
N THR A 420 1.63 -19.34 -8.68
CA THR A 420 2.20 -18.35 -7.75
C THR A 420 1.30 -17.13 -7.54
N LEU A 421 0.52 -16.74 -8.55
CA LEU A 421 -0.35 -15.56 -8.49
C LEU A 421 -1.42 -15.65 -7.40
N ILE A 422 -1.92 -16.86 -7.11
CA ILE A 422 -2.92 -17.12 -6.09
C ILE A 422 -2.39 -16.79 -4.68
N PRO A 423 -1.32 -17.45 -4.16
CA PRO A 423 -0.80 -17.13 -2.84
C PRO A 423 -0.09 -15.77 -2.78
N TYR A 424 0.49 -15.28 -3.88
CA TYR A 424 1.06 -13.92 -3.95
C TYR A 424 -0.01 -12.85 -3.66
N ALA A 425 -1.19 -12.96 -4.29
CA ALA A 425 -2.30 -12.07 -4.04
C ALA A 425 -2.86 -12.19 -2.62
N LEU A 426 -2.96 -13.41 -2.08
CA LEU A 426 -3.37 -13.64 -0.69
C LEU A 426 -2.40 -13.01 0.31
N VAL A 427 -1.08 -13.16 0.12
CA VAL A 427 -0.06 -12.53 0.97
C VAL A 427 -0.19 -11.00 0.91
N LEU A 428 -0.38 -10.40 -0.27
CA LEU A 428 -0.55 -8.95 -0.39
C LEU A 428 -1.82 -8.43 0.32
N LEU A 429 -2.94 -9.14 0.23
CA LEU A 429 -4.16 -8.83 0.99
C LEU A 429 -3.91 -8.92 2.52
N GLN A 430 -3.28 -9.99 2.98
CA GLN A 430 -2.93 -10.19 4.40
C GLN A 430 -2.00 -9.08 4.92
N LEU A 431 -0.97 -8.71 4.14
CA LEU A 431 -0.04 -7.64 4.48
C LEU A 431 -0.73 -6.28 4.64
N ARG A 432 -1.74 -5.95 3.82
CA ARG A 432 -2.51 -4.71 4.00
C ARG A 432 -3.24 -4.65 5.34
N VAL A 433 -3.79 -5.77 5.85
CA VAL A 433 -4.43 -5.77 7.18
C VAL A 433 -3.42 -5.52 8.30
N PHE A 434 -2.21 -6.08 8.22
CA PHE A 434 -1.18 -5.85 9.23
C PHE A 434 -0.64 -4.40 9.20
N TYR A 435 -0.46 -3.82 8.01
CA TYR A 435 -0.05 -2.41 7.89
C TYR A 435 -1.15 -1.44 8.34
N ALA A 436 -2.42 -1.71 8.00
CA ALA A 436 -3.56 -0.89 8.44
C ALA A 436 -3.85 -0.95 9.95
N ARG A 437 -3.21 -1.90 10.68
CA ARG A 437 -3.26 -2.01 12.15
C ARG A 437 -1.95 -1.64 12.84
N GLU A 438 -1.03 -0.96 12.14
CA GLU A 438 0.28 -0.54 12.67
C GLU A 438 1.14 -1.68 13.23
N LEU A 439 1.09 -2.88 12.63
CA LEU A 439 1.86 -4.07 13.04
C LEU A 439 3.00 -4.43 12.04
N PRO A 440 4.04 -3.59 11.85
CA PRO A 440 5.07 -3.80 10.81
C PRO A 440 5.96 -5.01 11.04
N TRP A 441 6.09 -5.50 12.27
CA TRP A 441 6.92 -6.66 12.61
C TRP A 441 6.28 -8.01 12.19
N THR A 442 4.96 -8.09 12.08
CA THR A 442 4.26 -9.33 11.68
C THR A 442 4.53 -9.72 10.21
N PRO A 443 4.52 -8.78 9.23
CA PRO A 443 5.07 -8.95 7.88
C PRO A 443 6.46 -9.59 7.80
N ILE A 444 7.35 -9.32 8.76
CA ILE A 444 8.72 -9.85 8.73
C ILE A 444 8.71 -11.37 8.91
N VAL A 445 7.87 -11.92 9.79
CA VAL A 445 7.68 -13.37 9.95
C VAL A 445 7.17 -14.01 8.65
N ILE A 446 6.31 -13.32 7.91
CA ILE A 446 5.74 -13.81 6.65
C ILE A 446 6.83 -13.84 5.55
N ILE A 447 7.58 -12.76 5.35
CA ILE A 447 8.65 -12.73 4.32
C ILE A 447 9.82 -13.66 4.67
N ILE A 448 10.11 -13.89 5.95
CA ILE A 448 11.08 -14.89 6.42
C ILE A 448 10.67 -16.30 5.97
N VAL A 449 9.39 -16.68 6.14
CA VAL A 449 8.90 -18.00 5.72
C VAL A 449 8.90 -18.13 4.19
N ILE A 450 8.44 -17.09 3.48
CA ILE A 450 8.47 -17.05 2.01
C ILE A 450 9.89 -17.24 1.49
N THR A 451 10.84 -16.49 2.06
CA THR A 451 12.25 -16.49 1.63
C THR A 451 12.94 -17.82 1.97
N SER A 452 12.70 -18.36 3.16
CA SER A 452 13.27 -19.66 3.58
C SER A 452 12.80 -20.80 2.68
N VAL A 453 11.49 -20.90 2.42
CA VAL A 453 10.91 -21.93 1.56
C VAL A 453 11.31 -21.71 0.09
N LYS A 454 11.37 -20.46 -0.37
CA LYS A 454 11.89 -20.12 -1.70
C LYS A 454 13.34 -20.59 -1.85
N ILE A 455 14.23 -20.25 -0.91
CA ILE A 455 15.65 -20.65 -0.96
C ILE A 455 15.80 -22.17 -0.94
N ALA A 456 15.09 -22.87 -0.06
CA ALA A 456 15.11 -24.34 -0.01
C ALA A 456 14.64 -24.97 -1.33
N GLY A 457 13.52 -24.51 -1.89
CA GLY A 457 13.03 -24.96 -3.20
C GLY A 457 13.94 -24.60 -4.36
N SER A 458 14.62 -23.45 -4.30
CA SER A 458 15.59 -22.99 -5.30
C SER A 458 16.83 -23.89 -5.31
N LEU A 459 17.34 -24.26 -4.13
CA LEU A 459 18.48 -25.17 -3.97
C LEU A 459 18.14 -26.62 -4.39
N LEU A 460 16.86 -27.02 -4.30
CA LEU A 460 16.39 -28.30 -4.80
C LEU A 460 16.16 -28.32 -6.32
N ALA A 461 15.85 -27.17 -6.94
CA ALA A 461 15.48 -27.09 -8.35
C ALA A 461 16.50 -27.72 -9.33
N PRO A 462 17.83 -27.52 -9.20
CA PRO A 462 18.83 -28.20 -10.03
C PRO A 462 18.85 -29.73 -9.91
N HIS A 463 18.28 -30.30 -8.85
CA HIS A 463 18.21 -31.75 -8.62
C HIS A 463 16.85 -32.35 -9.05
N MET A 464 15.88 -31.52 -9.42
CA MET A 464 14.53 -31.94 -9.84
C MET A 464 14.39 -32.15 -11.36
N THR A 465 15.40 -31.78 -12.16
CA THR A 465 15.39 -31.88 -13.62
C THR A 465 16.78 -32.19 -14.18
N ALA A 466 16.85 -33.08 -15.16
CA ALA A 466 18.07 -33.33 -15.94
C ALA A 466 18.34 -32.21 -16.97
N ASN A 467 17.29 -31.56 -17.49
CA ASN A 467 17.42 -30.40 -18.36
C ASN A 467 17.67 -29.14 -17.52
N ARG A 468 18.82 -28.50 -17.73
CA ARG A 468 19.26 -27.33 -16.95
C ARG A 468 18.45 -26.07 -17.24
N ASP A 469 17.98 -25.89 -18.47
CA ASP A 469 17.24 -24.70 -18.89
C ASP A 469 15.85 -24.62 -18.26
N LEU A 470 15.26 -25.78 -17.93
CA LEU A 470 14.01 -25.87 -17.16
C LEU A 470 14.16 -25.45 -15.69
N VAL A 471 15.38 -25.36 -15.14
CA VAL A 471 15.61 -24.97 -13.72
C VAL A 471 15.02 -23.57 -13.44
N ALA A 472 15.00 -22.67 -14.42
CA ALA A 472 14.34 -21.36 -14.28
C ALA A 472 12.82 -21.46 -14.05
N GLY A 473 12.16 -22.50 -14.60
CA GLY A 473 10.76 -22.82 -14.33
C GLY A 473 10.53 -23.43 -12.95
N TYR A 474 11.39 -24.35 -12.53
CA TYR A 474 11.37 -24.90 -11.16
C TYR A 474 11.67 -23.83 -10.10
N LEU A 475 12.50 -22.84 -10.41
CA LEU A 475 12.78 -21.68 -9.56
C LEU A 475 11.55 -20.76 -9.40
N GLY A 476 10.76 -20.58 -10.46
CA GLY A 476 9.46 -19.90 -10.39
C GLY A 476 8.42 -20.68 -9.58
N LEU A 477 8.40 -22.02 -9.69
CA LEU A 477 7.61 -22.90 -8.83
C LEU A 477 8.06 -22.83 -7.35
N ALA A 478 9.36 -22.79 -7.07
CA ALA A 478 9.89 -22.61 -5.71
C ALA A 478 9.49 -21.25 -5.10
N ASN A 479 9.46 -20.19 -5.92
CA ASN A 479 8.92 -18.88 -5.53
C ASN A 479 7.41 -18.97 -5.20
N GLY A 480 6.64 -19.73 -5.98
CA GLY A 480 5.23 -20.03 -5.71
C GLY A 480 4.98 -20.80 -4.41
N LEU A 481 5.78 -21.83 -4.13
CA LEU A 481 5.74 -22.56 -2.86
C LEU A 481 6.13 -21.67 -1.67
N GLY A 482 7.10 -20.77 -1.87
CA GLY A 482 7.44 -19.73 -0.89
C GLY A 482 6.23 -18.86 -0.54
N PHE A 483 5.57 -18.26 -1.54
CA PHE A 483 4.37 -17.47 -1.32
C PHE A 483 3.22 -18.29 -0.70
N LEU A 484 3.07 -19.58 -1.06
CA LEU A 484 2.05 -20.45 -0.47
C LEU A 484 2.27 -20.70 1.02
N ALA A 485 3.50 -20.99 1.44
CA ALA A 485 3.86 -21.08 2.85
C ALA A 485 3.64 -19.75 3.59
N GLY A 486 3.97 -18.62 2.92
CA GLY A 486 3.65 -17.28 3.39
C GLY A 486 2.16 -17.04 3.61
N ALA A 487 1.30 -17.44 2.67
CA ALA A 487 -0.15 -17.29 2.75
C ALA A 487 -0.77 -18.13 3.87
N ILE A 488 -0.23 -19.33 4.13
CA ILE A 488 -0.65 -20.22 5.23
C ILE A 488 -0.25 -19.64 6.58
N VAL A 489 1.00 -19.18 6.73
CA VAL A 489 1.48 -18.56 7.98
C VAL A 489 0.79 -17.21 8.22
N GLY A 490 0.59 -16.40 7.19
CA GLY A 490 -0.16 -15.16 7.25
C GLY A 490 -1.63 -15.38 7.64
N TYR A 491 -2.29 -16.42 7.12
CA TYR A 491 -3.63 -16.83 7.57
C TYR A 491 -3.64 -17.17 9.06
N TYR A 492 -2.67 -17.96 9.56
CA TYR A 492 -2.59 -18.31 10.98
C TYR A 492 -2.33 -17.08 11.87
N LEU A 493 -1.39 -16.20 11.48
CA LEU A 493 -1.09 -14.96 12.19
C LEU A 493 -2.30 -14.02 12.21
N LEU A 494 -3.01 -13.90 11.10
CA LEU A 494 -4.19 -13.05 10.98
C LEU A 494 -5.36 -13.60 11.81
N ARG A 495 -5.54 -14.94 11.86
CA ARG A 495 -6.50 -15.63 12.73
C ARG A 495 -6.18 -15.40 14.21
N ARG A 496 -4.90 -15.47 14.59
CA ARG A 496 -4.40 -15.19 15.96
C ARG A 496 -4.58 -13.72 16.36
N THR A 497 -4.57 -12.81 15.38
CA THR A 497 -4.71 -11.35 15.58
C THR A 497 -6.18 -10.93 15.66
N LEU A 498 -6.99 -11.26 14.64
CA LEU A 498 -8.40 -10.85 14.54
C LEU A 498 -9.36 -11.68 15.40
N LYS A 499 -8.98 -12.90 15.82
CA LYS A 499 -9.81 -13.81 16.65
C LYS A 499 -11.29 -13.91 16.18
N PRO A 500 -11.56 -14.31 14.93
CA PRO A 500 -12.94 -14.37 14.39
C PRO A 500 -13.85 -15.22 15.28
N ARG A 501 -15.08 -14.73 15.56
CA ARG A 501 -16.04 -15.36 16.49
C ARG A 501 -16.42 -16.80 16.13
N GLY A 502 -16.42 -17.15 14.84
CA GLY A 502 -16.63 -18.52 14.34
C GLY A 502 -15.36 -19.37 14.19
N GLY A 503 -14.19 -18.86 14.58
CA GLY A 503 -12.91 -19.57 14.50
C GLY A 503 -12.31 -19.75 13.10
N GLN A 504 -13.00 -19.30 12.04
CA GLN A 504 -12.53 -19.31 10.64
C GLN A 504 -12.42 -17.86 10.13
N LEU A 505 -11.44 -17.56 9.26
CA LEU A 505 -11.29 -16.25 8.61
C LEU A 505 -12.10 -16.13 7.29
N VAL A 506 -12.47 -17.27 6.72
CA VAL A 506 -13.12 -17.42 5.41
C VAL A 506 -14.24 -18.44 5.63
N GLY A 507 -15.46 -18.11 5.22
CA GLY A 507 -16.64 -18.95 5.47
C GLY A 507 -16.72 -20.18 4.56
N THR A 508 -17.65 -21.08 4.91
CA THR A 508 -17.91 -22.31 4.13
C THR A 508 -18.43 -22.01 2.72
N ARG A 509 -19.17 -20.90 2.54
CA ARG A 509 -19.64 -20.44 1.22
C ARG A 509 -18.47 -20.04 0.32
N GLU A 510 -17.49 -19.34 0.87
CA GLU A 510 -16.32 -18.87 0.14
C GLU A 510 -15.32 -20.01 -0.13
N VAL A 511 -15.18 -20.98 0.80
CA VAL A 511 -14.48 -22.25 0.51
C VAL A 511 -15.17 -23.03 -0.62
N ARG A 512 -16.52 -23.09 -0.65
CA ARG A 512 -17.27 -23.64 -1.79
C ARG A 512 -16.96 -22.87 -3.08
N THR A 513 -17.03 -21.53 -3.09
CA THR A 513 -16.74 -20.73 -4.29
C THR A 513 -15.32 -20.95 -4.79
N VAL A 514 -14.31 -20.98 -3.91
CA VAL A 514 -12.92 -21.26 -4.28
C VAL A 514 -12.78 -22.67 -4.86
N LEU A 515 -13.31 -23.69 -4.18
CA LEU A 515 -13.21 -25.09 -4.64
C LEU A 515 -13.95 -25.32 -5.97
N VAL A 516 -15.15 -24.74 -6.14
CA VAL A 516 -15.88 -24.71 -7.42
C VAL A 516 -15.06 -24.03 -8.51
N THR A 517 -14.44 -22.88 -8.23
CA THR A 517 -13.62 -22.15 -9.21
C THR A 517 -12.37 -22.95 -9.60
N VAL A 518 -11.72 -23.62 -8.64
CA VAL A 518 -10.60 -24.55 -8.92
C VAL A 518 -11.06 -25.71 -9.79
N SER A 519 -12.14 -26.41 -9.44
CA SER A 519 -12.67 -27.52 -10.24
C SER A 519 -13.10 -27.10 -11.65
N ALA A 520 -13.76 -25.95 -11.79
CA ALA A 520 -14.14 -25.37 -13.08
C ALA A 520 -12.92 -25.04 -13.95
N SER A 521 -11.89 -24.45 -13.34
CA SER A 521 -10.66 -24.03 -14.04
C SER A 521 -9.77 -25.21 -14.42
N LEU A 522 -9.71 -26.25 -13.56
CA LEU A 522 -9.05 -27.52 -13.88
C LEU A 522 -9.79 -28.28 -15.00
N LEU A 523 -11.13 -28.30 -14.98
CA LEU A 523 -11.93 -28.93 -16.04
C LEU A 523 -11.75 -28.19 -17.38
N ALA A 524 -11.90 -26.87 -17.39
CA ALA A 524 -11.70 -26.05 -18.59
C ALA A 524 -10.26 -26.17 -19.13
N GLY A 525 -9.26 -26.17 -18.23
CA GLY A 525 -7.86 -26.36 -18.60
C GLY A 525 -7.56 -27.76 -19.15
N LEU A 526 -8.13 -28.82 -18.56
CA LEU A 526 -8.00 -30.19 -19.05
C LEU A 526 -8.63 -30.36 -20.44
N VAL A 527 -9.86 -29.85 -20.64
CA VAL A 527 -10.53 -29.88 -21.95
C VAL A 527 -9.74 -29.09 -22.99
N ALA A 528 -9.22 -27.92 -22.64
CA ALA A 528 -8.38 -27.12 -23.53
C ALA A 528 -7.04 -27.82 -23.87
N HIS A 529 -6.39 -28.49 -22.90
CA HIS A 529 -5.17 -29.26 -23.17
C HIS A 529 -5.42 -30.50 -24.04
N VAL A 530 -6.55 -31.18 -23.84
CA VAL A 530 -6.97 -32.30 -24.71
C VAL A 530 -7.29 -31.81 -26.12
N ALA A 531 -8.00 -30.69 -26.26
CA ALA A 531 -8.26 -30.06 -27.56
C ALA A 531 -6.98 -29.59 -28.27
N ASP A 532 -6.04 -28.98 -27.55
CA ASP A 532 -4.71 -28.57 -28.06
C ASP A 532 -3.94 -29.74 -28.69
N ARG A 533 -4.02 -30.92 -28.05
CA ARG A 533 -3.42 -32.17 -28.54
C ARG A 533 -4.19 -32.80 -29.70
N LEU A 534 -5.52 -32.88 -29.61
CA LEU A 534 -6.36 -33.55 -30.62
C LEU A 534 -6.48 -32.75 -31.93
N LEU A 535 -6.48 -31.42 -31.85
CA LEU A 535 -6.51 -30.52 -33.02
C LEU A 535 -5.11 -30.21 -33.56
N GLY A 536 -4.05 -30.79 -32.98
CA GLY A 536 -2.66 -30.56 -33.41
C GLY A 536 -2.23 -29.09 -33.32
N LEU A 537 -2.75 -28.29 -32.38
CA LEU A 537 -2.55 -26.83 -32.39
C LEU A 537 -1.07 -26.40 -32.25
N SER A 538 -0.20 -27.30 -31.76
CA SER A 538 1.25 -27.13 -31.81
C SER A 538 1.79 -26.96 -33.23
N GLU A 539 1.16 -27.53 -34.25
CA GLU A 539 1.58 -27.39 -35.65
C GLU A 539 1.35 -25.98 -36.20
N LEU A 540 0.35 -25.24 -35.72
CA LEU A 540 0.25 -23.81 -36.04
C LEU A 540 1.45 -23.04 -35.47
N THR A 541 1.94 -23.44 -34.29
CA THR A 541 3.14 -22.83 -33.68
C THR A 541 4.40 -23.15 -34.49
N SER A 542 4.56 -24.36 -35.03
CA SER A 542 5.74 -24.73 -35.83
C SER A 542 5.72 -24.20 -37.26
N HIS A 543 4.55 -24.07 -37.91
CA HIS A 543 4.46 -23.60 -39.29
C HIS A 543 4.34 -22.07 -39.43
N ALA A 544 3.77 -21.37 -38.44
CA ALA A 544 3.53 -19.92 -38.49
C ALA A 544 4.13 -19.15 -37.28
N GLY A 545 5.03 -19.78 -36.53
CA GLY A 545 5.80 -19.17 -35.43
C GLY A 545 4.93 -18.48 -34.40
N GLY A 546 5.39 -17.32 -33.92
CA GLY A 546 4.66 -16.49 -32.96
C GLY A 546 3.23 -16.11 -33.40
N MET A 547 2.97 -15.93 -34.71
CA MET A 547 1.62 -15.58 -35.19
C MET A 547 0.66 -16.78 -35.19
N GLY A 548 1.15 -17.98 -35.53
CA GLY A 548 0.40 -19.21 -35.32
C GLY A 548 0.17 -19.50 -33.83
N SER A 549 1.12 -19.11 -32.97
CA SER A 549 0.98 -19.17 -31.52
C SER A 549 -0.09 -18.21 -30.99
N LEU A 550 -0.20 -16.98 -31.53
CA LEU A 550 -1.30 -16.06 -31.21
C LEU A 550 -2.67 -16.63 -31.59
N LEU A 551 -2.78 -17.28 -32.75
CA LEU A 551 -4.02 -17.96 -33.16
C LEU A 551 -4.36 -19.14 -32.24
N ARG A 552 -3.37 -19.94 -31.83
CA ARG A 552 -3.52 -21.00 -30.82
C ARG A 552 -3.99 -20.46 -29.48
N LEU A 553 -3.45 -19.33 -29.00
CA LEU A 553 -3.92 -18.66 -27.78
C LEU A 553 -5.39 -18.23 -27.88
N LEU A 554 -5.81 -17.70 -29.04
CA LEU A 554 -7.19 -17.32 -29.28
C LEU A 554 -8.13 -18.53 -29.28
N VAL A 555 -7.75 -19.65 -29.92
CA VAL A 555 -8.52 -20.90 -29.88
C VAL A 555 -8.64 -21.45 -28.45
N LEU A 556 -7.54 -21.48 -27.68
CA LEU A 556 -7.55 -21.89 -26.27
C LEU A 556 -8.48 -21.01 -25.42
N ALA A 557 -8.48 -19.69 -25.64
CA ALA A 557 -9.36 -18.77 -24.92
C ALA A 557 -10.85 -18.98 -25.30
N VAL A 558 -11.15 -19.17 -26.59
CA VAL A 558 -12.50 -19.48 -27.08
C VAL A 558 -13.02 -20.82 -26.56
N ILE A 559 -12.15 -21.79 -26.28
CA ILE A 559 -12.54 -23.05 -25.62
C ILE A 559 -12.72 -22.87 -24.11
N MET A 560 -11.77 -22.26 -23.41
CA MET A 560 -11.80 -22.16 -21.94
C MET A 560 -12.91 -21.24 -21.41
N VAL A 561 -13.10 -20.06 -22.00
CA VAL A 561 -14.00 -19.04 -21.43
C VAL A 561 -15.46 -19.51 -21.36
N PRO A 562 -16.07 -20.09 -22.42
CA PRO A 562 -17.45 -20.59 -22.35
C PRO A 562 -17.63 -21.72 -21.34
N ILE A 563 -16.69 -22.68 -21.26
CA ILE A 563 -16.74 -23.76 -20.26
C ILE A 563 -16.71 -23.17 -18.85
N LEU A 564 -15.80 -22.24 -18.60
CA LEU A 564 -15.60 -21.65 -17.28
C LEU A 564 -16.79 -20.79 -16.85
N VAL A 565 -17.39 -20.01 -17.75
CA VAL A 565 -18.64 -19.28 -17.51
C VAL A 565 -19.79 -20.25 -17.23
N ALA A 566 -19.97 -21.29 -18.07
CA ALA A 566 -21.06 -22.26 -17.92
C ALA A 566 -20.99 -23.00 -16.58
N VAL A 567 -19.80 -23.43 -16.14
CA VAL A 567 -19.63 -24.12 -14.86
C VAL A 567 -19.81 -23.17 -13.67
N LEU A 568 -19.33 -21.92 -13.73
CA LEU A 568 -19.49 -20.97 -12.62
C LEU A 568 -20.95 -20.49 -12.46
N VAL A 569 -21.67 -20.25 -13.57
CA VAL A 569 -23.10 -19.91 -13.54
C VAL A 569 -23.94 -21.11 -13.12
N GLY A 570 -23.65 -22.31 -13.66
CA GLY A 570 -24.34 -23.55 -13.30
C GLY A 570 -24.14 -23.99 -11.85
N ALA A 571 -22.95 -23.73 -11.27
CA ALA A 571 -22.67 -23.97 -9.85
C ALA A 571 -23.23 -22.88 -8.91
N GLN A 572 -23.96 -21.90 -9.45
CA GLN A 572 -24.61 -20.79 -8.75
C GLN A 572 -23.63 -19.93 -7.93
N VAL A 573 -22.51 -19.55 -8.53
CA VAL A 573 -21.59 -18.56 -7.93
C VAL A 573 -22.21 -17.17 -8.06
N PRO A 574 -22.55 -16.46 -6.96
CA PRO A 574 -23.35 -15.23 -7.03
C PRO A 574 -22.69 -14.12 -7.87
N GLU A 575 -21.37 -13.98 -7.77
CA GLU A 575 -20.61 -13.00 -8.53
C GLU A 575 -20.60 -13.32 -10.04
N ALA A 576 -20.62 -14.60 -10.41
CA ALA A 576 -20.68 -15.03 -11.80
C ALA A 576 -22.09 -14.85 -12.40
N GLN A 577 -23.13 -15.10 -11.59
CA GLN A 577 -24.53 -14.81 -11.96
C GLN A 577 -24.73 -13.30 -12.16
N ALA A 578 -24.31 -12.46 -11.20
CA ALA A 578 -24.43 -11.00 -11.34
C ALA A 578 -23.68 -10.45 -12.57
N ALA A 579 -22.48 -10.98 -12.86
CA ALA A 579 -21.74 -10.63 -14.08
C ALA A 579 -22.46 -11.10 -15.36
N TRP A 580 -23.00 -12.32 -15.36
CA TRP A 580 -23.80 -12.86 -16.47
C TRP A 580 -25.07 -12.05 -16.71
N ASP A 581 -25.80 -11.66 -15.67
CA ASP A 581 -27.04 -10.89 -15.79
C ASP A 581 -26.78 -9.48 -16.36
N VAL A 582 -25.65 -8.85 -16.02
CA VAL A 582 -25.22 -7.59 -16.65
C VAL A 582 -24.85 -7.81 -18.13
N LEU A 583 -24.13 -8.90 -18.45
CA LEU A 583 -23.75 -9.23 -19.82
C LEU A 583 -24.96 -9.55 -20.70
N ALA A 584 -25.89 -10.36 -20.19
CA ALA A 584 -27.13 -10.74 -20.84
C ALA A 584 -28.05 -9.53 -21.07
N ARG A 585 -28.14 -8.59 -20.11
CA ARG A 585 -28.85 -7.31 -20.31
C ARG A 585 -28.19 -6.40 -21.35
N ARG A 586 -26.87 -6.52 -21.59
CA ARG A 586 -26.12 -5.68 -22.54
C ARG A 586 -26.08 -6.22 -23.96
N PHE A 587 -26.08 -7.55 -24.13
CA PHE A 587 -26.11 -8.21 -25.44
C PHE A 587 -27.52 -8.67 -25.86
N GLY A 588 -28.44 -8.87 -24.92
CA GLY A 588 -29.85 -9.20 -25.14
C GLY A 588 -30.69 -7.99 -25.57
N GLY A 589 -30.31 -7.36 -26.69
CA GLY A 589 -31.06 -6.24 -27.27
C GLY A 589 -32.48 -6.66 -27.65
N ARG A 590 -33.49 -6.04 -27.00
CA ARG A 590 -34.93 -6.26 -27.24
C ARG A 590 -35.41 -7.71 -27.09
N ILE A 591 -35.19 -8.32 -25.92
CA ILE A 591 -36.16 -9.30 -25.41
C ILE A 591 -37.23 -8.54 -24.63
N GLN A 592 -38.51 -8.89 -24.85
CA GLN A 592 -39.65 -8.19 -24.30
C GLN A 592 -39.66 -8.21 -22.77
N GLN A 593 -40.08 -7.12 -22.13
CA GLN A 593 -40.59 -7.20 -20.75
C GLN A 593 -41.73 -8.23 -20.76
N PRO A 594 -41.73 -9.25 -19.88
CA PRO A 594 -42.87 -10.15 -19.76
C PRO A 594 -44.08 -9.31 -19.32
N ALA A 595 -45.08 -9.21 -20.19
CA ALA A 595 -46.26 -8.39 -19.96
C ALA A 595 -46.86 -8.74 -18.59
N ALA A 596 -47.12 -7.72 -17.76
CA ALA A 596 -47.50 -7.89 -16.37
C ALA A 596 -48.67 -8.87 -16.24
N ARG A 597 -48.38 -10.08 -15.73
CA ARG A 597 -49.35 -11.16 -15.59
C ARG A 597 -50.43 -10.68 -14.63
N LYS A 598 -51.60 -10.28 -15.16
CA LYS A 598 -52.75 -9.88 -14.36
C LYS A 598 -53.08 -11.00 -13.37
N VAL A 599 -52.72 -10.80 -12.11
CA VAL A 599 -53.15 -11.66 -11.02
C VAL A 599 -54.60 -11.29 -10.77
N THR A 600 -55.51 -12.09 -11.29
CA THR A 600 -56.94 -11.98 -10.99
C THR A 600 -57.11 -12.24 -9.49
N VAL A 601 -57.37 -11.18 -8.71
CA VAL A 601 -57.64 -11.29 -7.28
C VAL A 601 -59.01 -11.96 -7.12
N PRO A 602 -59.12 -13.11 -6.43
CA PRO A 602 -60.41 -13.64 -6.02
C PRO A 602 -60.95 -12.75 -4.91
N ASP A 603 -62.13 -12.16 -5.12
CA ASP A 603 -62.82 -11.40 -4.08
C ASP A 603 -63.29 -12.36 -2.96
N GLN A 604 -62.79 -12.15 -1.75
CA GLN A 604 -63.35 -12.73 -0.53
C GLN A 604 -63.38 -11.69 0.59
N SER A 605 -64.44 -10.88 0.57
CA SER A 605 -64.88 -10.09 1.71
C SER A 605 -64.92 -10.91 3.01
N SER A 606 -64.29 -10.42 4.07
CA SER A 606 -64.51 -10.93 5.43
C SER A 606 -64.55 -9.79 6.44
N ARG A 607 -65.47 -9.89 7.42
CA ARG A 607 -65.79 -8.83 8.37
C ARG A 607 -64.82 -8.85 9.55
N GLY A 608 -64.30 -7.68 9.94
CA GLY A 608 -63.35 -7.58 11.03
C GLY A 608 -63.96 -7.63 12.44
N ARG A 609 -63.12 -7.98 13.43
CA ARG A 609 -63.17 -7.48 14.81
C ARG A 609 -61.74 -7.44 15.40
N PRO A 610 -61.47 -6.62 16.44
CA PRO A 610 -60.11 -6.19 16.76
C PRO A 610 -59.38 -7.15 17.71
N VAL A 611 -58.04 -7.05 17.73
CA VAL A 611 -57.17 -7.64 18.75
C VAL A 611 -56.57 -6.52 19.60
N THR A 612 -56.60 -6.68 20.92
CA THR A 612 -56.24 -5.65 21.90
C THR A 612 -54.74 -5.65 22.23
N TYR A 613 -54.17 -4.45 22.42
CA TYR A 613 -52.90 -4.28 23.11
C TYR A 613 -53.10 -4.35 24.63
N PRO A 614 -52.26 -5.07 25.38
CA PRO A 614 -52.07 -4.85 26.81
C PRO A 614 -50.95 -3.82 27.06
N GLU A 615 -51.22 -2.81 27.90
CA GLU A 615 -50.22 -1.84 28.34
C GLU A 615 -49.33 -2.37 29.48
N GLN A 616 -48.32 -1.56 29.83
CA GLN A 616 -47.25 -1.84 30.80
C GLN A 616 -47.73 -1.98 32.26
N ARG A 617 -47.01 -2.76 33.08
CA ARG A 617 -46.64 -2.38 34.47
C ARG A 617 -45.49 -3.21 35.10
N HIS A 618 -44.49 -2.46 35.56
CA HIS A 618 -43.44 -2.67 36.58
C HIS A 618 -43.30 -3.98 37.40
N SER A 619 -42.03 -4.23 37.81
CA SER A 619 -41.53 -5.11 38.91
C SER A 619 -41.71 -6.63 38.73
N SER A 620 -40.79 -7.53 39.13
CA SER A 620 -39.86 -7.52 40.30
C SER A 620 -38.48 -8.19 40.02
N LEU A 621 -37.64 -8.30 41.06
CA LEU A 621 -36.32 -8.98 41.09
C LEU A 621 -36.43 -10.54 41.27
N PRO A 622 -35.34 -11.32 41.12
CA PRO A 622 -35.41 -12.71 40.64
C PRO A 622 -35.39 -13.83 41.71
N GLY A 623 -35.79 -15.05 41.31
CA GLY A 623 -35.65 -16.27 42.11
C GLY A 623 -35.77 -17.59 41.31
N GLU A 624 -34.84 -18.50 41.60
CA GLU A 624 -34.90 -19.98 41.59
C GLU A 624 -35.63 -20.80 40.50
N SER A 625 -34.80 -21.51 39.71
CA SER A 625 -34.73 -22.99 39.64
C SER A 625 -36.00 -23.85 39.77
N ALA A 626 -36.41 -24.47 38.66
CA ALA A 626 -37.06 -25.80 38.66
C ALA A 626 -36.74 -26.59 37.37
N VAL A 627 -36.59 -27.91 37.47
CA VAL A 627 -36.31 -28.84 36.35
C VAL A 627 -37.45 -29.84 36.25
N LEU A 628 -37.95 -30.11 35.03
CA LEU A 628 -38.55 -31.42 34.71
C LEU A 628 -38.54 -31.71 33.20
N GLU A 629 -38.58 -33.00 32.85
CA GLU A 629 -38.37 -33.56 31.49
C GLU A 629 -39.67 -34.16 30.87
N PRO A 630 -39.66 -34.70 29.63
CA PRO A 630 -40.82 -34.62 28.73
C PRO A 630 -41.62 -35.93 28.52
N ILE A 631 -42.81 -35.80 27.93
CA ILE A 631 -43.60 -36.95 27.40
C ILE A 631 -44.00 -36.71 25.93
N ARG A 632 -43.93 -37.79 25.13
CA ARG A 632 -44.25 -37.85 23.70
C ARG A 632 -45.76 -38.00 23.44
N ARG A 633 -46.26 -37.55 22.27
CA ARG A 633 -46.76 -38.43 21.17
C ARG A 633 -47.24 -37.63 19.93
N ARG A 634 -47.47 -38.34 18.82
CA ARG A 634 -47.96 -37.84 17.51
C ARG A 634 -49.35 -38.44 17.18
N PRO A 635 -50.07 -37.93 16.15
CA PRO A 635 -51.52 -38.13 15.96
C PRO A 635 -51.91 -39.23 14.94
N PRO A 636 -53.22 -39.44 14.68
CA PRO A 636 -53.77 -40.06 13.47
C PRO A 636 -54.44 -39.05 12.49
N VAL A 637 -55.12 -39.54 11.44
CA VAL A 637 -55.47 -38.83 10.18
C VAL A 637 -56.87 -39.23 9.63
N SER A 638 -57.56 -38.34 8.90
CA SER A 638 -58.75 -38.59 8.02
C SER A 638 -59.10 -37.32 7.17
N ASN A 639 -60.11 -37.23 6.27
CA ASN A 639 -60.48 -38.00 5.05
C ASN A 639 -61.48 -37.15 4.17
N ALA A 640 -61.89 -37.65 2.98
CA ALA A 640 -62.99 -37.18 2.08
C ALA A 640 -62.70 -35.90 1.23
N GLU A 641 -62.86 -35.78 -0.12
CA GLU A 641 -63.94 -36.11 -1.11
C GLU A 641 -65.00 -34.96 -1.27
N THR A 642 -65.63 -34.64 -2.43
CA THR A 642 -65.61 -35.06 -3.87
C THR A 642 -66.29 -33.99 -4.79
N GLY A 643 -66.13 -34.05 -6.14
CA GLY A 643 -67.29 -33.85 -7.08
C GLY A 643 -67.25 -32.87 -8.30
N LYS A 644 -67.33 -33.46 -9.52
CA LYS A 644 -68.05 -33.03 -10.78
C LYS A 644 -67.54 -31.88 -11.70
N GLY A 645 -67.85 -32.02 -13.02
CA GLY A 645 -67.73 -31.04 -14.14
C GLY A 645 -69.10 -30.84 -14.85
N PRO A 646 -69.25 -30.66 -16.20
CA PRO A 646 -68.27 -30.75 -17.32
C PRO A 646 -68.49 -29.77 -18.55
N GLU A 647 -67.85 -30.08 -19.71
CA GLU A 647 -68.32 -29.96 -21.13
C GLU A 647 -68.20 -28.72 -22.07
N VAL A 648 -67.87 -29.08 -23.35
CA VAL A 648 -68.28 -28.52 -24.69
C VAL A 648 -67.64 -27.22 -25.26
N SER A 649 -67.73 -27.10 -26.60
CA SER A 649 -66.96 -26.23 -27.53
C SER A 649 -67.81 -25.67 -28.68
N GLU A 650 -67.40 -24.59 -29.35
CA GLU A 650 -67.61 -24.45 -30.82
C GLU A 650 -66.70 -23.41 -31.55
N ARG A 651 -67.01 -23.13 -32.83
CA ARG A 651 -66.26 -22.39 -33.88
C ARG A 651 -67.17 -21.23 -34.44
N PRO A 652 -66.91 -20.48 -35.56
CA PRO A 652 -65.91 -20.61 -36.64
C PRO A 652 -65.16 -19.30 -37.03
N SER A 653 -64.81 -19.14 -38.31
CA SER A 653 -63.82 -18.23 -38.93
C SER A 653 -64.40 -17.26 -39.96
N ASP A 654 -63.65 -16.20 -40.36
CA ASP A 654 -63.64 -15.72 -41.77
C ASP A 654 -62.37 -14.92 -42.19
N SER A 655 -62.34 -14.31 -43.39
CA SER A 655 -61.18 -14.10 -44.29
C SER A 655 -61.29 -12.82 -45.18
N ALA A 656 -60.42 -12.38 -46.14
CA ALA A 656 -59.07 -12.74 -46.65
C ALA A 656 -58.46 -11.60 -47.55
N SER A 657 -57.15 -11.67 -47.93
CA SER A 657 -56.43 -10.97 -49.06
C SER A 657 -56.34 -9.41 -49.06
N SER A 658 -55.40 -8.64 -49.66
CA SER A 658 -54.28 -8.77 -50.65
C SER A 658 -54.64 -8.64 -52.17
N ASN A 659 -53.82 -8.13 -53.12
CA ASN A 659 -52.40 -7.66 -53.14
C ASN A 659 -52.04 -6.71 -54.37
N ALA A 660 -51.00 -5.87 -54.26
CA ALA A 660 -50.26 -5.11 -55.33
C ALA A 660 -51.07 -4.08 -56.19
N ALA A 661 -50.55 -3.24 -57.12
CA ALA A 661 -49.20 -2.90 -57.67
C ALA A 661 -49.16 -1.39 -58.12
N SER A 662 -48.03 -0.71 -58.41
CA SER A 662 -47.32 -0.68 -59.73
C SER A 662 -46.25 0.44 -59.78
N GLY A 663 -45.37 0.48 -60.82
CA GLY A 663 -44.27 1.47 -61.02
C GLY A 663 -44.59 2.62 -62.02
N THR A 664 -43.65 3.46 -62.49
CA THR A 664 -42.16 3.44 -62.38
C THR A 664 -41.58 4.90 -62.28
N GLU A 665 -40.52 5.50 -62.89
CA GLU A 665 -39.46 5.15 -63.88
C GLU A 665 -38.23 6.14 -63.90
N VAL A 666 -37.27 5.91 -64.81
CA VAL A 666 -36.12 6.73 -65.34
C VAL A 666 -35.26 7.69 -64.46
N SER A 667 -34.12 7.17 -64.00
CA SER A 667 -32.70 7.66 -64.10
C SER A 667 -32.24 9.15 -64.28
N ARG A 668 -31.50 9.66 -63.24
CA ARG A 668 -30.10 10.25 -63.23
C ARG A 668 -29.71 11.50 -64.10
N PRO A 669 -28.57 12.23 -63.85
CA PRO A 669 -27.49 12.09 -62.84
C PRO A 669 -26.97 13.39 -62.09
N VAL A 670 -26.14 13.20 -61.05
CA VAL A 670 -25.00 14.05 -60.56
C VAL A 670 -25.21 15.45 -59.89
N ALA A 671 -24.69 15.53 -58.65
CA ALA A 671 -24.07 16.65 -57.89
C ALA A 671 -24.85 17.86 -57.30
N ASP A 672 -24.31 18.27 -56.14
CA ASP A 672 -24.34 19.52 -55.38
C ASP A 672 -25.59 20.03 -54.61
N ASP A 673 -25.24 20.63 -53.46
CA ASP A 673 -25.89 21.56 -52.52
C ASP A 673 -27.18 21.23 -51.70
N PHE A 674 -27.02 21.40 -50.37
CA PHE A 674 -27.88 22.07 -49.35
C PHE A 674 -29.38 21.65 -49.20
N GLN A 675 -30.06 21.76 -48.04
CA GLN A 675 -29.72 21.89 -46.61
C GLN A 675 -31.06 21.75 -45.82
N PRO A 676 -31.10 21.32 -44.55
CA PRO A 676 -32.31 21.40 -43.71
C PRO A 676 -32.25 22.55 -42.68
N ASP A 677 -33.24 23.44 -42.72
CA ASP A 677 -33.34 24.63 -41.85
C ASP A 677 -33.88 24.38 -40.43
N ILE A 678 -33.58 25.30 -39.53
CA ILE A 678 -34.19 25.43 -38.19
C ILE A 678 -34.59 26.90 -37.96
N PRO A 679 -35.85 27.21 -37.61
CA PRO A 679 -36.26 28.54 -37.16
C PRO A 679 -36.42 28.63 -35.63
N ALA A 680 -36.27 29.77 -34.95
CA ALA A 680 -35.51 31.00 -35.22
C ALA A 680 -35.50 31.86 -33.93
N GLU A 681 -34.38 32.49 -33.57
CA GLU A 681 -34.34 33.55 -32.53
C GLU A 681 -33.59 34.79 -33.07
N PRO A 682 -34.02 36.03 -32.75
CA PRO A 682 -33.44 37.25 -33.31
C PRO A 682 -32.21 37.76 -32.54
N ASP A 683 -31.04 37.29 -32.98
CA ASP A 683 -29.85 38.08 -33.36
C ASP A 683 -29.45 39.34 -32.56
N ARG A 684 -28.17 39.37 -32.09
CA ARG A 684 -27.19 40.38 -32.56
C ARG A 684 -25.73 40.15 -32.12
N GLY A 685 -24.84 40.01 -33.12
CA GLY A 685 -23.53 40.70 -33.11
C GLY A 685 -22.30 39.97 -32.53
N VAL A 686 -21.62 39.19 -33.36
CA VAL A 686 -20.18 38.85 -33.21
C VAL A 686 -19.32 39.88 -34.01
N PRO A 687 -17.98 39.94 -33.88
CA PRO A 687 -17.13 39.06 -34.72
C PRO A 687 -15.81 38.60 -34.09
N SER A 688 -15.17 37.60 -34.73
CA SER A 688 -13.82 37.11 -34.44
C SER A 688 -12.99 37.01 -35.73
N ALA A 689 -11.66 37.06 -35.64
CA ALA A 689 -10.75 36.98 -36.80
C ALA A 689 -9.37 36.35 -36.44
N PRO A 690 -8.59 35.80 -37.40
CA PRO A 690 -7.59 34.77 -37.10
C PRO A 690 -6.10 35.15 -37.37
N ARG A 691 -5.22 34.13 -37.30
CA ARG A 691 -3.80 34.10 -37.75
C ARG A 691 -3.73 33.40 -39.15
N PRO A 692 -2.63 33.39 -39.94
CA PRO A 692 -1.21 33.64 -39.56
C PRO A 692 -0.28 34.37 -40.59
N ALA A 693 0.99 34.55 -40.16
CA ALA A 693 2.28 34.47 -40.90
C ALA A 693 2.69 35.41 -42.09
N ASP A 694 3.97 35.83 -41.98
CA ASP A 694 5.02 36.16 -42.98
C ASP A 694 5.00 37.42 -43.92
N GLN A 695 6.05 38.24 -43.69
CA GLN A 695 6.97 38.94 -44.63
C GLN A 695 6.46 39.76 -45.84
N LEU A 696 6.73 41.08 -45.80
CA LEU A 696 7.79 41.71 -46.64
C LEU A 696 8.24 43.10 -46.12
N ASN A 697 9.32 43.64 -46.71
CA ASN A 697 10.00 44.90 -46.38
C ASN A 697 9.09 46.15 -46.60
N GLY A 698 9.23 47.24 -45.83
CA GLY A 698 10.17 48.35 -46.07
C GLY A 698 9.37 49.67 -46.18
N ASP A 699 9.86 50.87 -45.91
CA ASP A 699 11.25 51.35 -45.86
C ASP A 699 11.38 52.68 -45.05
N LEU A 700 12.61 53.22 -44.97
CA LEU A 700 13.01 54.60 -44.57
C LEU A 700 12.86 55.08 -43.09
N ALA A 701 14.02 55.13 -42.43
CA ALA A 701 14.38 56.14 -41.41
C ALA A 701 15.14 57.32 -42.09
N PRO A 702 15.55 58.43 -41.41
CA PRO A 702 16.63 58.37 -40.40
C PRO A 702 16.52 59.28 -39.14
N ASP A 703 17.19 58.80 -38.08
CA ASP A 703 18.03 59.45 -37.03
C ASP A 703 18.30 60.99 -37.12
N PRO A 704 18.64 61.76 -36.02
CA PRO A 704 19.50 61.24 -34.94
C PRO A 704 19.51 61.84 -33.48
N ARG A 705 20.20 61.09 -32.59
CA ARG A 705 20.90 61.45 -31.30
C ARG A 705 20.14 61.50 -29.96
N GLY A 706 20.69 60.79 -28.95
CA GLY A 706 20.68 61.21 -27.52
C GLY A 706 20.07 60.22 -26.49
N PRO A 707 20.76 59.83 -25.38
CA PRO A 707 20.26 58.85 -24.41
C PRO A 707 19.99 59.35 -22.97
N LEU A 708 19.41 58.46 -22.13
CA LEU A 708 19.20 58.50 -20.65
C LEU A 708 17.95 59.26 -20.13
N PRO A 709 17.42 58.94 -18.92
CA PRO A 709 17.21 57.63 -18.30
C PRO A 709 15.78 57.46 -17.67
N PHE A 710 15.59 56.46 -16.80
CA PHE A 710 14.36 56.18 -16.02
C PHE A 710 13.86 57.33 -15.14
N ASP A 711 12.55 57.48 -14.99
CA ASP A 711 11.89 57.99 -13.78
C ASP A 711 10.47 57.37 -13.59
N ALA A 712 9.87 57.50 -12.40
CA ALA A 712 8.70 56.72 -11.96
C ALA A 712 7.33 57.42 -12.15
N PRO A 713 6.23 56.65 -12.39
CA PRO A 713 4.87 57.20 -12.38
C PRO A 713 4.43 57.69 -11.00
N ARG A 714 3.76 58.84 -10.95
CA ARG A 714 3.25 59.50 -9.74
C ARG A 714 1.84 59.01 -9.35
N GLU A 715 1.44 59.31 -8.13
CA GLU A 715 0.11 59.07 -7.57
C GLU A 715 -0.99 59.84 -8.35
N ARG A 716 -2.22 59.30 -8.36
CA ARG A 716 -3.44 60.06 -8.72
C ARG A 716 -4.24 60.36 -7.46
N GLY A 717 -4.88 61.54 -7.43
CA GLY A 717 -5.74 61.97 -6.33
C GLY A 717 -7.12 61.29 -6.31
N PRO A 718 -7.97 61.66 -5.34
CA PRO A 718 -9.30 61.05 -5.16
C PRO A 718 -10.29 61.49 -6.26
N GLU A 719 -10.92 60.52 -6.91
CA GLU A 719 -12.13 60.71 -7.70
C GLU A 719 -13.39 60.67 -6.79
N PRO A 720 -14.53 61.23 -7.23
CA PRO A 720 -15.62 61.63 -6.33
C PRO A 720 -16.40 60.47 -5.70
N SER A 721 -17.00 60.74 -4.54
CA SER A 721 -17.79 59.80 -3.76
C SER A 721 -19.12 59.43 -4.45
N VAL A 722 -19.11 58.31 -5.16
CA VAL A 722 -20.34 57.56 -5.49
C VAL A 722 -20.95 57.01 -4.18
N PRO A 723 -22.28 57.03 -3.99
CA PRO A 723 -22.93 56.47 -2.81
C PRO A 723 -22.56 54.99 -2.58
N GLN A 724 -21.91 54.71 -1.45
CA GLN A 724 -21.30 53.41 -1.15
C GLN A 724 -22.21 52.53 -0.26
N ASP A 725 -23.38 52.13 -0.77
CA ASP A 725 -24.28 51.23 -0.01
C ASP A 725 -25.13 50.22 -0.83
N ASP A 726 -25.05 50.18 -2.16
CA ASP A 726 -25.65 49.09 -2.96
C ASP A 726 -24.75 47.84 -2.92
N VAL A 727 -24.97 47.00 -1.90
CA VAL A 727 -24.21 45.75 -1.69
C VAL A 727 -24.72 44.64 -2.62
N ASN A 728 -24.35 44.73 -3.90
CA ASN A 728 -24.59 43.67 -4.88
C ASN A 728 -23.87 42.38 -4.48
N LEU A 729 -24.63 41.39 -4.03
CA LEU A 729 -24.14 40.07 -3.61
C LEU A 729 -23.78 39.24 -4.85
N VAL A 730 -22.52 39.37 -5.30
CA VAL A 730 -21.98 38.66 -6.47
C VAL A 730 -20.72 37.86 -6.12
N PRO A 731 -20.42 36.75 -6.83
CA PRO A 731 -19.19 35.99 -6.64
C PRO A 731 -17.94 36.87 -6.73
N GLY A 732 -17.04 36.72 -5.76
CA GLY A 732 -15.81 37.50 -5.66
C GLY A 732 -15.93 38.85 -4.94
N ALA A 733 -17.15 39.36 -4.68
CA ALA A 733 -17.37 40.57 -3.90
C ALA A 733 -16.84 40.44 -2.46
N ARG A 734 -16.52 41.57 -1.83
CA ARG A 734 -16.08 41.63 -0.43
C ARG A 734 -17.09 42.39 0.44
N ILE A 735 -17.49 41.78 1.55
CA ILE A 735 -18.45 42.33 2.51
C ILE A 735 -17.77 42.60 3.87
N ALA A 736 -18.50 43.16 4.83
CA ALA A 736 -18.06 43.36 6.22
C ALA A 736 -16.66 44.00 6.32
N ASN A 737 -16.52 45.21 5.77
CA ASN A 737 -15.27 45.98 5.68
C ASN A 737 -14.10 45.21 5.02
N GLY A 738 -14.41 44.25 4.15
CA GLY A 738 -13.43 43.46 3.41
C GLY A 738 -13.11 42.09 4.03
N ARG A 739 -13.63 41.77 5.23
CA ARG A 739 -13.32 40.53 5.97
C ARG A 739 -13.72 39.29 5.21
N TYR A 740 -14.94 39.23 4.67
CA TYR A 740 -15.39 38.05 3.92
C TYR A 740 -15.41 38.32 2.42
N ARG A 741 -14.95 37.33 1.64
CA ARG A 741 -15.04 37.32 0.18
C ARG A 741 -16.03 36.24 -0.25
N LEU A 742 -17.08 36.61 -0.97
CA LEU A 742 -18.06 35.67 -1.51
C LEU A 742 -17.40 34.77 -2.57
N LEU A 743 -17.71 33.47 -2.56
CA LEU A 743 -17.18 32.49 -3.51
C LEU A 743 -18.29 31.94 -4.40
N ILE A 744 -19.31 31.31 -3.82
CA ILE A 744 -20.39 30.61 -4.51
C ILE A 744 -21.71 30.90 -3.79
N SER A 745 -22.79 31.16 -4.55
CA SER A 745 -24.16 31.23 -4.02
C SER A 745 -24.80 29.85 -4.04
N HIS A 746 -25.50 29.49 -2.96
CA HIS A 746 -26.22 28.23 -2.81
C HIS A 746 -27.75 28.47 -2.71
N GLY A 747 -28.24 29.55 -3.30
CA GLY A 747 -29.66 29.93 -3.29
C GLY A 747 -30.07 30.62 -2.00
N GLY A 748 -31.33 30.45 -1.60
CA GLY A 748 -31.91 31.20 -0.49
C GLY A 748 -33.42 31.03 -0.37
N THR A 749 -33.98 31.29 0.81
CA THR A 749 -35.44 31.39 1.00
C THR A 749 -35.90 32.83 0.75
N GLN A 750 -37.20 33.11 0.88
CA GLN A 750 -37.79 34.43 0.61
C GLN A 750 -37.11 35.61 1.35
N HIS A 751 -36.50 35.36 2.52
CA HIS A 751 -35.81 36.37 3.34
C HIS A 751 -34.36 36.00 3.70
N LEU A 752 -33.79 34.93 3.13
CA LEU A 752 -32.44 34.47 3.45
C LEU A 752 -31.64 34.21 2.17
N GLN A 753 -30.35 34.56 2.14
CA GLN A 753 -29.44 34.12 1.06
C GLN A 753 -28.25 33.36 1.61
N PHE A 754 -27.93 32.23 0.98
CA PHE A 754 -26.93 31.26 1.41
C PHE A 754 -25.69 31.34 0.52
N TRP A 755 -24.53 31.58 1.13
CA TRP A 755 -23.27 31.78 0.40
C TRP A 755 -22.11 31.00 1.03
N GLN A 756 -21.32 30.34 0.19
CA GLN A 756 -19.95 29.95 0.54
C GLN A 756 -19.06 31.19 0.42
N ALA A 757 -18.27 31.47 1.45
CA ALA A 757 -17.33 32.58 1.46
C ALA A 757 -15.99 32.19 2.09
N LEU A 758 -14.99 33.06 1.94
CA LEU A 758 -13.71 32.98 2.64
C LEU A 758 -13.61 34.10 3.69
N ASP A 759 -13.32 33.76 4.95
CA ASP A 759 -12.86 34.71 5.97
C ASP A 759 -11.37 35.04 5.69
N THR A 760 -11.13 36.19 5.07
CA THR A 760 -9.79 36.62 4.63
C THR A 760 -8.85 36.95 5.79
N ALA A 761 -9.37 37.13 7.01
CA ALA A 761 -8.56 37.34 8.22
C ALA A 761 -8.06 36.03 8.83
N LEU A 762 -8.69 34.89 8.50
CA LEU A 762 -8.41 33.57 9.08
C LEU A 762 -8.09 32.49 8.01
N ASP A 763 -8.01 32.88 6.73
CA ASP A 763 -7.79 32.05 5.53
C ASP A 763 -8.59 30.72 5.52
N ARG A 764 -9.87 30.80 5.96
CA ARG A 764 -10.78 29.65 6.05
C ARG A 764 -12.09 29.89 5.31
N GLN A 765 -12.68 28.81 4.79
CA GLN A 765 -14.04 28.85 4.25
C GLN A 765 -15.07 28.93 5.38
N VAL A 766 -16.14 29.67 5.15
CA VAL A 766 -17.29 29.85 6.05
C VAL A 766 -18.58 29.78 5.24
N ALA A 767 -19.65 29.30 5.86
CA ALA A 767 -21.02 29.49 5.38
C ALA A 767 -21.52 30.86 5.88
N LEU A 768 -22.14 31.63 4.99
CA LEU A 768 -22.79 32.89 5.32
C LEU A 768 -24.29 32.78 5.03
N THR A 769 -25.10 33.19 6.01
CA THR A 769 -26.52 33.44 5.81
C THR A 769 -26.77 34.94 5.96
N PHE A 770 -27.15 35.59 4.86
CA PHE A 770 -27.69 36.96 4.91
C PHE A 770 -29.16 36.88 5.32
N VAL A 771 -29.57 37.74 6.26
CA VAL A 771 -30.95 37.87 6.73
C VAL A 771 -31.52 39.18 6.20
N ASP A 772 -32.53 39.07 5.35
CA ASP A 772 -33.25 40.15 4.68
C ASP A 772 -32.35 41.17 3.94
N PRO A 773 -31.52 40.73 2.98
CA PRO A 773 -30.66 41.63 2.20
C PRO A 773 -31.47 42.65 1.37
N ASP A 774 -32.72 42.31 1.04
CA ASP A 774 -33.62 43.13 0.22
C ASP A 774 -34.46 44.13 1.06
N LYS A 775 -34.29 44.18 2.39
CA LYS A 775 -35.00 45.07 3.33
C LYS A 775 -36.54 45.00 3.21
N ARG A 776 -37.11 43.79 3.27
CA ARG A 776 -38.56 43.52 3.26
C ARG A 776 -39.16 43.23 4.64
N LEU A 777 -38.33 42.96 5.66
CA LEU A 777 -38.74 42.77 7.05
C LEU A 777 -38.53 44.06 7.86
N ALA A 778 -39.21 44.15 8.99
CA ALA A 778 -38.95 45.17 9.99
C ALA A 778 -37.74 44.79 10.86
N ASP A 779 -37.01 45.79 11.38
CA ASP A 779 -35.74 45.59 12.10
C ASP A 779 -35.90 44.75 13.38
N ASP A 780 -37.08 44.79 14.02
CA ASP A 780 -37.41 43.96 15.18
C ASP A 780 -37.49 42.47 14.82
N VAL A 781 -38.07 42.14 13.66
CA VAL A 781 -38.12 40.78 13.11
C VAL A 781 -36.71 40.28 12.76
N VAL A 782 -35.87 41.14 12.17
CA VAL A 782 -34.46 40.80 11.86
C VAL A 782 -33.66 40.58 13.15
N GLN A 783 -33.86 41.42 14.18
CA GLN A 783 -33.26 41.22 15.50
C GLN A 783 -33.76 39.95 16.19
N GLU A 784 -35.04 39.58 16.04
CA GLU A 784 -35.55 38.32 16.56
C GLU A 784 -34.83 37.12 15.92
N ILE A 785 -34.72 37.07 14.58
CA ILE A 785 -34.01 35.99 13.85
C ILE A 785 -32.56 35.87 14.32
N LEU A 786 -31.84 36.99 14.45
CA LEU A 786 -30.46 37.01 14.94
C LEU A 786 -30.39 36.54 16.40
N SER A 787 -31.31 36.96 17.26
CA SER A 787 -31.34 36.56 18.68
C SER A 787 -31.68 35.07 18.88
N ARG A 788 -32.59 34.51 18.08
CA ARG A 788 -32.94 33.07 18.09
C ARG A 788 -31.76 32.24 17.58
N THR A 789 -31.10 32.67 16.51
CA THR A 789 -29.91 32.02 15.98
C THR A 789 -28.73 32.11 16.96
N LEU A 790 -28.61 33.19 17.73
CA LEU A 790 -27.62 33.29 18.81
C LEU A 790 -27.92 32.33 19.97
N ARG A 791 -29.19 31.96 20.23
CA ARG A 791 -29.51 30.86 21.16
C ARG A 791 -29.10 29.51 20.56
N LEU A 792 -29.36 29.27 19.27
CA LEU A 792 -28.96 28.06 18.54
C LEU A 792 -27.43 27.86 18.56
N SER A 793 -26.63 28.95 18.50
CA SER A 793 -25.16 28.91 18.57
C SER A 793 -24.57 28.21 19.81
N ARG A 794 -25.38 28.03 20.87
CA ARG A 794 -24.97 27.38 22.13
C ARG A 794 -25.07 25.85 22.07
N ILE A 795 -25.52 25.29 20.95
CA ILE A 795 -25.82 23.85 20.80
C ILE A 795 -24.74 23.20 19.94
N ASP A 796 -23.80 22.53 20.61
CA ASP A 796 -22.72 21.77 19.97
C ASP A 796 -23.21 20.35 19.61
N LYS A 797 -23.58 20.16 18.32
CA LYS A 797 -24.08 18.90 17.75
C LYS A 797 -23.67 18.75 16.27
N PRO A 798 -23.23 17.57 15.80
CA PRO A 798 -22.83 17.35 14.41
C PRO A 798 -23.88 17.74 13.36
N GLY A 799 -25.17 17.68 13.68
CA GLY A 799 -26.26 18.06 12.78
C GLY A 799 -26.51 19.56 12.60
N ILE A 800 -25.74 20.45 13.25
CA ILE A 800 -25.81 21.91 13.05
C ILE A 800 -24.40 22.43 12.77
N ALA A 801 -24.21 23.19 11.70
CA ALA A 801 -22.96 23.90 11.47
C ALA A 801 -22.74 24.96 12.55
N ARG A 802 -21.61 24.88 13.24
CA ARG A 802 -21.27 25.77 14.34
C ARG A 802 -21.34 27.24 13.90
N VAL A 803 -22.23 27.99 14.51
CA VAL A 803 -22.30 29.45 14.36
C VAL A 803 -21.04 30.05 14.99
N LEU A 804 -20.33 30.86 14.20
CA LEU A 804 -19.04 31.47 14.51
C LEU A 804 -19.17 32.95 14.88
N ASP A 805 -20.11 33.67 14.25
CA ASP A 805 -20.34 35.11 14.39
C ASP A 805 -21.80 35.42 14.03
N VAL A 806 -22.41 36.42 14.67
CA VAL A 806 -23.78 36.87 14.39
C VAL A 806 -23.79 38.39 14.46
N VAL A 807 -23.90 39.04 13.29
CA VAL A 807 -23.65 40.47 13.12
C VAL A 807 -24.88 41.14 12.50
N HIS A 808 -25.31 42.27 13.07
CA HIS A 808 -26.30 43.13 12.43
C HIS A 808 -25.59 44.21 11.60
N THR A 809 -26.05 44.46 10.38
CA THR A 809 -25.37 45.32 9.39
C THR A 809 -26.33 46.37 8.82
N ARG A 810 -25.80 47.38 8.12
CA ARG A 810 -26.63 48.40 7.42
C ARG A 810 -27.49 47.82 6.28
N THR A 811 -27.32 46.55 5.93
CA THR A 811 -28.03 45.81 4.87
C THR A 811 -28.65 44.52 5.42
N GLY A 812 -29.19 44.55 6.64
CA GLY A 812 -29.82 43.40 7.28
C GLY A 812 -28.87 42.60 8.18
N GLY A 813 -29.24 41.37 8.53
CA GLY A 813 -28.44 40.48 9.35
C GLY A 813 -27.39 39.69 8.56
N LEU A 814 -26.30 39.31 9.22
CA LEU A 814 -25.28 38.41 8.71
C LEU A 814 -24.93 37.37 9.78
N ILE A 815 -25.25 36.11 9.52
CA ILE A 815 -24.86 34.96 10.34
C ILE A 815 -23.69 34.28 9.64
N VAL A 816 -22.64 33.97 10.41
CA VAL A 816 -21.43 33.29 9.94
C VAL A 816 -21.36 31.94 10.63
N ALA A 817 -21.32 30.86 9.86
CA ALA A 817 -21.17 29.50 10.35
C ALA A 817 -19.95 28.83 9.71
N GLU A 818 -19.51 27.70 10.28
CA GLU A 818 -18.43 26.90 9.68
C GLU A 818 -18.85 26.29 8.33
N TRP A 819 -17.89 26.10 7.43
CA TRP A 819 -18.19 25.50 6.13
C TRP A 819 -18.25 23.97 6.20
N ILE A 820 -19.44 23.42 6.04
CA ILE A 820 -19.65 21.96 5.94
C ILE A 820 -19.13 21.46 4.59
N ARG A 821 -17.99 20.77 4.63
CA ARG A 821 -17.34 20.09 3.50
C ARG A 821 -18.17 18.88 3.09
N GLY A 822 -18.54 18.79 1.81
CA GLY A 822 -19.41 17.74 1.27
C GLY A 822 -20.35 18.29 0.19
N GLY A 823 -21.49 17.64 -0.02
CA GLY A 823 -22.50 18.02 -1.04
C GLY A 823 -23.70 18.78 -0.46
N SER A 824 -24.45 19.46 -1.33
CA SER A 824 -25.82 19.89 -1.05
C SER A 824 -26.77 18.70 -0.94
N LEU A 825 -27.93 18.88 -0.32
CA LEU A 825 -28.95 17.84 -0.27
C LEU A 825 -29.36 17.33 -1.67
N GLN A 826 -29.42 18.22 -2.67
CA GLN A 826 -29.69 17.87 -4.07
C GLN A 826 -28.54 17.06 -4.68
N GLU A 827 -27.30 17.57 -4.61
CA GLU A 827 -26.11 16.92 -5.19
C GLU A 827 -25.92 15.49 -4.68
N VAL A 828 -26.33 15.22 -3.44
CA VAL A 828 -26.27 13.88 -2.84
C VAL A 828 -27.49 13.03 -3.22
N ALA A 829 -28.71 13.60 -3.28
CA ALA A 829 -29.89 12.90 -3.76
C ALA A 829 -29.75 12.43 -5.23
N ASP A 830 -29.09 13.23 -6.07
CA ASP A 830 -28.74 12.89 -7.45
C ASP A 830 -27.82 11.66 -7.57
N THR A 831 -27.14 11.25 -6.49
CA THR A 831 -26.31 10.02 -6.47
C THR A 831 -27.08 8.74 -6.12
N SER A 832 -28.38 8.83 -5.82
CA SER A 832 -29.22 7.71 -5.36
C SER A 832 -28.59 6.93 -4.18
N PRO A 833 -28.38 7.57 -3.01
CA PRO A 833 -27.71 6.95 -1.88
C PRO A 833 -28.57 5.82 -1.28
N SER A 834 -27.92 4.76 -0.82
CA SER A 834 -28.64 3.59 -0.25
C SER A 834 -29.57 3.99 0.90
N PRO A 835 -30.78 3.40 1.04
CA PRO A 835 -31.74 3.76 2.09
C PRO A 835 -31.19 3.65 3.51
N VAL A 836 -30.33 2.65 3.77
CA VAL A 836 -29.64 2.46 5.06
C VAL A 836 -28.57 3.53 5.31
N GLY A 837 -27.90 3.99 4.25
CA GLY A 837 -27.00 5.15 4.29
C GLY A 837 -27.76 6.44 4.62
N ALA A 838 -28.83 6.74 3.87
CA ALA A 838 -29.68 7.91 4.08
C ALA A 838 -30.26 7.97 5.50
N ILE A 839 -30.82 6.87 6.00
CA ILE A 839 -31.44 6.87 7.34
C ILE A 839 -30.41 6.98 8.49
N ARG A 840 -29.18 6.49 8.31
CA ARG A 840 -28.06 6.74 9.23
C ARG A 840 -27.61 8.19 9.19
N ALA A 841 -27.43 8.74 8.00
CA ALA A 841 -27.02 10.12 7.76
C ALA A 841 -27.95 11.16 8.43
N MET A 842 -29.26 10.89 8.42
CA MET A 842 -30.27 11.75 9.06
C MET A 842 -30.26 11.73 10.60
N GLN A 843 -29.55 10.80 11.26
CA GLN A 843 -29.57 10.69 12.73
C GLN A 843 -28.89 11.88 13.42
N SER A 844 -27.84 12.46 12.84
CA SER A 844 -27.16 13.64 13.37
C SER A 844 -28.05 14.88 13.33
N LEU A 845 -28.76 15.13 12.22
CA LEU A 845 -29.75 16.20 12.12
C LEU A 845 -30.90 16.03 13.13
N ALA A 846 -31.44 14.80 13.26
CA ALA A 846 -32.51 14.51 14.21
C ALA A 846 -32.06 14.65 15.68
N ALA A 847 -30.84 14.23 16.02
CA ALA A 847 -30.26 14.41 17.35
C ALA A 847 -29.91 15.88 17.66
N ALA A 848 -29.64 16.68 16.63
CA ALA A 848 -29.45 18.12 16.77
C ALA A 848 -30.78 18.86 16.97
N ALA A 849 -31.84 18.47 16.25
CA ALA A 849 -33.19 18.98 16.44
C ALA A 849 -33.73 18.68 17.85
N ASP A 850 -33.58 17.45 18.34
CA ASP A 850 -33.95 17.10 19.72
C ASP A 850 -33.19 17.95 20.76
N ALA A 851 -31.90 18.24 20.53
CA ALA A 851 -31.13 19.13 21.40
C ALA A 851 -31.64 20.59 21.34
N ALA A 852 -32.02 21.09 20.17
CA ALA A 852 -32.61 22.42 19.98
C ALA A 852 -33.99 22.54 20.63
N HIS A 853 -34.87 21.56 20.42
CA HIS A 853 -36.21 21.53 21.00
C HIS A 853 -36.15 21.48 22.53
N ARG A 854 -35.21 20.71 23.11
CA ARG A 854 -34.94 20.70 24.56
C ARG A 854 -34.32 22.00 25.09
N ALA A 855 -33.75 22.84 24.23
CA ALA A 855 -33.28 24.19 24.56
C ALA A 855 -34.33 25.29 24.28
N GLY A 856 -35.53 24.93 23.78
CA GLY A 856 -36.59 25.88 23.44
C GLY A 856 -36.33 26.69 22.16
N VAL A 857 -35.64 26.09 21.17
CA VAL A 857 -35.28 26.72 19.89
C VAL A 857 -35.59 25.76 18.73
N ALA A 858 -36.08 26.29 17.60
CA ALA A 858 -36.27 25.52 16.36
C ALA A 858 -35.05 25.65 15.43
N LEU A 859 -34.82 24.65 14.58
CA LEU A 859 -33.77 24.65 13.55
C LEU A 859 -34.17 25.45 12.30
N SER A 860 -35.47 25.55 12.01
CA SER A 860 -36.03 26.21 10.82
C SER A 860 -35.65 25.50 9.52
N ILE A 861 -35.85 24.17 9.47
CA ILE A 861 -35.57 23.34 8.27
C ILE A 861 -36.72 23.47 7.24
N ASP A 862 -36.85 24.65 6.66
CA ASP A 862 -37.90 25.00 5.68
C ASP A 862 -37.53 24.66 4.22
N HIS A 863 -36.23 24.64 3.88
CA HIS A 863 -35.75 24.60 2.51
C HIS A 863 -34.53 23.67 2.35
N PRO A 864 -34.45 22.84 1.30
CA PRO A 864 -33.40 21.85 1.13
C PRO A 864 -31.99 22.46 1.02
N SER A 865 -31.86 23.68 0.46
CA SER A 865 -30.57 24.38 0.36
C SER A 865 -29.95 24.76 1.71
N ARG A 866 -30.70 24.76 2.82
CA ARG A 866 -30.14 24.90 4.17
C ARG A 866 -29.34 23.69 4.62
N VAL A 867 -29.60 22.53 4.00
CA VAL A 867 -29.09 21.22 4.41
C VAL A 867 -27.96 20.77 3.48
N ARG A 868 -26.87 20.31 4.09
CA ARG A 868 -25.71 19.72 3.38
C ARG A 868 -25.36 18.38 4.02
N VAL A 869 -24.81 17.47 3.23
CA VAL A 869 -24.29 16.18 3.73
C VAL A 869 -22.78 16.25 3.73
N SER A 870 -22.18 15.96 4.89
CA SER A 870 -20.74 16.00 5.12
C SER A 870 -19.99 14.85 4.44
N ILE A 871 -18.66 14.98 4.29
CA ILE A 871 -17.81 13.89 3.78
C ILE A 871 -17.73 12.67 4.72
N GLU A 872 -18.08 12.86 5.99
CA GLU A 872 -18.27 11.83 7.01
C GLU A 872 -19.58 11.03 6.79
N GLY A 873 -20.55 11.63 6.10
CA GLY A 873 -21.89 11.07 5.86
C GLY A 873 -22.97 11.56 6.83
N ASP A 874 -22.68 12.54 7.70
CA ASP A 874 -23.68 13.20 8.55
C ASP A 874 -24.45 14.28 7.77
N VAL A 875 -25.77 14.39 8.00
CA VAL A 875 -26.61 15.47 7.46
C VAL A 875 -26.65 16.64 8.44
N VAL A 876 -26.39 17.85 7.93
CA VAL A 876 -26.11 19.04 8.74
C VAL A 876 -26.94 20.24 8.26
N LEU A 877 -27.54 20.97 9.19
CA LEU A 877 -28.04 22.33 8.96
C LEU A 877 -26.85 23.26 8.76
N ALA A 878 -26.48 23.50 7.51
CA ALA A 878 -25.27 24.25 7.13
C ALA A 878 -25.48 25.77 7.09
N TYR A 879 -26.72 26.22 6.90
CA TYR A 879 -27.10 27.63 6.89
C TYR A 879 -28.11 27.92 8.03
N PRO A 880 -27.63 28.01 9.29
CA PRO A 880 -28.48 28.31 10.42
C PRO A 880 -29.04 29.74 10.34
N ALA A 881 -30.35 29.85 10.51
CA ALA A 881 -31.09 31.11 10.74
C ALA A 881 -32.50 30.75 11.23
N THR A 882 -32.77 30.86 12.53
CA THR A 882 -34.06 30.45 13.10
C THR A 882 -35.11 31.53 12.89
N MET A 883 -36.14 31.24 12.09
CA MET A 883 -37.23 32.19 11.80
C MET A 883 -38.17 32.42 13.01
N PRO A 884 -39.01 33.49 13.02
CA PRO A 884 -39.91 33.82 14.13
C PRO A 884 -41.10 32.84 14.29
N ASP A 885 -41.56 32.31 13.17
CA ASP A 885 -42.65 31.34 13.01
C ASP A 885 -42.20 29.87 13.14
N ALA A 886 -40.91 29.60 12.90
CA ALA A 886 -40.33 28.26 12.99
C ALA A 886 -40.61 27.57 14.33
N ASN A 887 -41.20 26.37 14.26
CA ASN A 887 -41.61 25.58 15.41
C ASN A 887 -41.09 24.11 15.34
N PRO A 888 -41.13 23.35 16.45
CA PRO A 888 -40.59 21.99 16.50
C PRO A 888 -41.25 20.96 15.57
N GLN A 889 -42.48 21.18 15.09
CA GLN A 889 -43.15 20.25 14.17
C GLN A 889 -42.66 20.43 12.74
N ASP A 890 -42.40 21.67 12.32
CA ASP A 890 -41.84 21.94 10.99
C ASP A 890 -40.40 21.43 10.86
N ASP A 891 -39.61 21.44 11.94
CA ASP A 891 -38.31 20.76 11.94
C ASP A 891 -38.44 19.24 11.69
N VAL A 892 -39.44 18.59 12.30
CA VAL A 892 -39.73 17.16 12.06
C VAL A 892 -40.14 16.92 10.61
N ARG A 893 -40.96 17.80 10.03
CA ARG A 893 -41.34 17.78 8.60
C ARG A 893 -40.13 18.00 7.70
N GLY A 894 -39.23 18.93 8.03
CA GLY A 894 -38.00 19.22 7.28
C GLY A 894 -36.98 18.08 7.32
N ILE A 895 -36.82 17.40 8.46
CA ILE A 895 -36.03 16.16 8.57
C ILE A 895 -36.68 15.05 7.71
N GLY A 896 -38.00 14.89 7.79
CA GLY A 896 -38.76 13.95 6.95
C GLY A 896 -38.59 14.20 5.45
N ALA A 897 -38.70 15.47 5.03
CA ALA A 897 -38.54 15.91 3.65
C ALA A 897 -37.09 15.72 3.16
N SER A 898 -36.10 15.94 4.03
CA SER A 898 -34.69 15.68 3.71
C SER A 898 -34.39 14.19 3.55
N LEU A 899 -34.97 13.33 4.40
CA LEU A 899 -34.91 11.88 4.22
C LEU A 899 -35.61 11.45 2.92
N TYR A 900 -36.80 11.98 2.63
CA TYR A 900 -37.53 11.71 1.40
C TYR A 900 -36.73 12.11 0.14
N ALA A 901 -36.06 13.27 0.16
CA ALA A 901 -35.19 13.71 -0.92
C ALA A 901 -34.00 12.77 -1.13
N LEU A 902 -33.31 12.34 -0.07
CA LEU A 902 -32.23 11.35 -0.16
C LEU A 902 -32.70 9.98 -0.66
N LEU A 903 -33.97 9.61 -0.44
CA LEU A 903 -34.53 8.31 -0.85
C LEU A 903 -34.99 8.26 -2.30
N VAL A 904 -35.62 9.31 -2.82
CA VAL A 904 -36.27 9.29 -4.16
C VAL A 904 -35.96 10.50 -5.05
N ASN A 905 -35.03 11.36 -4.66
CA ASN A 905 -34.63 12.58 -5.40
C ASN A 905 -35.84 13.48 -5.78
N ARG A 906 -36.64 13.78 -4.76
CA ARG A 906 -37.84 14.63 -4.81
C ARG A 906 -38.03 15.42 -3.51
N TRP A 907 -38.54 16.65 -3.59
CA TRP A 907 -38.86 17.44 -2.40
C TRP A 907 -40.39 17.44 -2.12
N PRO A 908 -40.87 16.97 -0.95
CA PRO A 908 -42.31 16.80 -0.69
C PRO A 908 -43.01 18.00 -0.04
N LEU A 909 -42.25 18.99 0.45
CA LEU A 909 -42.77 20.25 0.99
C LEU A 909 -42.83 21.33 -0.12
N PRO A 910 -43.61 22.41 0.02
CA PRO A 910 -43.52 23.56 -0.89
C PRO A 910 -42.16 24.26 -0.74
N GLU A 911 -41.54 24.65 -1.86
CA GLU A 911 -40.35 25.52 -1.85
C GLU A 911 -40.77 27.01 -1.87
N SER A 912 -40.02 27.85 -1.16
CA SER A 912 -40.19 29.31 -1.15
C SER A 912 -38.84 30.02 -1.32
N GLY A 913 -38.80 31.08 -2.11
CA GLY A 913 -37.55 31.76 -2.50
C GLY A 913 -36.92 31.18 -3.77
N VAL A 914 -35.61 30.95 -3.74
CA VAL A 914 -34.82 30.44 -4.87
C VAL A 914 -34.94 28.92 -4.93
N ARG A 915 -35.60 28.40 -5.97
CA ARG A 915 -35.79 26.95 -6.18
C ARG A 915 -34.49 26.18 -6.01
N SER A 916 -34.56 25.04 -5.33
CA SER A 916 -33.37 24.28 -4.96
C SER A 916 -32.73 23.52 -6.12
N GLY A 917 -33.52 23.14 -7.12
CA GLY A 917 -33.15 22.20 -8.18
C GLY A 917 -33.77 20.81 -8.02
N LEU A 918 -34.25 20.45 -6.81
CA LEU A 918 -35.05 19.24 -6.59
C LEU A 918 -36.40 19.35 -7.33
N THR A 919 -36.88 18.23 -7.88
CA THR A 919 -38.22 18.16 -8.46
C THR A 919 -39.26 17.96 -7.33
N PRO A 920 -40.44 18.61 -7.36
CA PRO A 920 -41.51 18.35 -6.39
C PRO A 920 -41.94 16.88 -6.37
N ALA A 921 -42.25 16.34 -5.19
CA ALA A 921 -42.73 14.98 -5.05
C ALA A 921 -44.12 14.76 -5.66
N ASP A 922 -44.30 13.60 -6.30
CA ASP A 922 -45.59 13.13 -6.78
C ASP A 922 -46.56 12.95 -5.61
N ARG A 923 -47.85 13.27 -5.83
CA ARG A 923 -48.89 13.22 -4.80
C ARG A 923 -49.97 12.19 -5.12
N ASP A 924 -50.49 11.55 -4.08
CA ASP A 924 -51.62 10.64 -4.16
C ASP A 924 -52.96 11.37 -4.37
N ALA A 925 -54.05 10.60 -4.53
CA ALA A 925 -55.39 11.15 -4.69
C ALA A 925 -55.95 11.89 -3.45
N SER A 926 -55.23 11.87 -2.32
CA SER A 926 -55.53 12.62 -1.10
C SER A 926 -54.60 13.84 -0.93
N GLY A 927 -53.68 14.10 -1.87
CA GLY A 927 -52.72 15.20 -1.82
C GLY A 927 -51.45 14.92 -1.00
N ASN A 928 -51.26 13.72 -0.46
CA ASN A 928 -50.06 13.34 0.30
C ASN A 928 -48.90 12.94 -0.65
N PRO A 929 -47.63 13.09 -0.26
CA PRO A 929 -46.51 12.55 -1.02
C PRO A 929 -46.61 11.03 -1.18
N VAL A 930 -46.40 10.51 -2.39
CA VAL A 930 -46.39 9.07 -2.68
C VAL A 930 -45.28 8.39 -1.86
N GLU A 931 -45.56 7.19 -1.32
CA GLU A 931 -44.57 6.50 -0.47
C GLU A 931 -43.29 6.11 -1.25
N PRO A 932 -42.08 6.30 -0.69
CA PRO A 932 -40.84 5.85 -1.31
C PRO A 932 -40.85 4.40 -1.80
N THR A 933 -41.40 3.45 -1.02
CA THR A 933 -41.50 2.03 -1.43
C THR A 933 -42.39 1.79 -2.67
N VAL A 934 -43.23 2.76 -3.06
CA VAL A 934 -44.03 2.73 -4.30
C VAL A 934 -43.22 3.24 -5.51
N VAL A 935 -42.32 4.20 -5.28
CA VAL A 935 -41.40 4.74 -6.30
C VAL A 935 -40.25 3.77 -6.57
N ASP A 936 -39.60 3.28 -5.51
CA ASP A 936 -38.56 2.26 -5.54
C ASP A 936 -38.84 1.17 -4.49
N ARG A 937 -39.03 -0.07 -4.97
CA ARG A 937 -39.40 -1.21 -4.13
C ARG A 937 -38.26 -1.76 -3.28
N ASP A 938 -37.02 -1.39 -3.58
CA ASP A 938 -35.85 -1.80 -2.79
C ASP A 938 -35.74 -0.98 -1.49
N ILE A 939 -36.52 0.10 -1.34
CA ILE A 939 -36.62 0.90 -0.10
C ILE A 939 -37.43 0.13 0.96
N PRO A 940 -36.83 -0.24 2.12
CA PRO A 940 -37.55 -0.98 3.16
C PRO A 940 -38.73 -0.18 3.72
N PHE A 941 -39.87 -0.86 3.91
CA PHE A 941 -41.12 -0.24 4.37
C PHE A 941 -40.97 0.64 5.63
N GLN A 942 -40.14 0.25 6.60
CA GLN A 942 -39.91 1.07 7.81
C GLN A 942 -39.23 2.41 7.50
N ILE A 943 -38.34 2.45 6.51
CA ILE A 943 -37.62 3.66 6.08
C ILE A 943 -38.58 4.58 5.30
N SER A 944 -39.33 4.00 4.35
CA SER A 944 -40.39 4.68 3.60
C SER A 944 -41.45 5.30 4.51
N ALA A 945 -41.99 4.52 5.45
CA ALA A 945 -43.01 4.98 6.39
C ALA A 945 -42.50 6.10 7.31
N VAL A 946 -41.23 6.06 7.76
CA VAL A 946 -40.65 7.13 8.58
C VAL A 946 -40.51 8.43 7.79
N ALA A 947 -40.08 8.38 6.51
CA ALA A 947 -39.98 9.56 5.67
C ALA A 947 -41.35 10.23 5.46
N VAL A 948 -42.37 9.45 5.03
CA VAL A 948 -43.71 9.96 4.71
C VAL A 948 -44.44 10.47 5.96
N ARG A 949 -44.43 9.69 7.06
CA ARG A 949 -45.15 10.03 8.30
C ARG A 949 -44.48 11.14 9.13
N SER A 950 -43.29 11.59 8.73
CA SER A 950 -42.68 12.81 9.27
C SER A 950 -43.17 14.06 8.55
N VAL A 951 -43.57 13.95 7.27
CA VAL A 951 -44.03 15.06 6.42
C VAL A 951 -45.55 15.26 6.52
N GLN A 952 -46.34 14.19 6.69
CA GLN A 952 -47.79 14.25 6.89
C GLN A 952 -48.18 14.89 8.23
N GLU A 953 -49.18 15.77 8.22
CA GLU A 953 -49.63 16.49 9.43
C GLU A 953 -50.13 15.54 10.54
N ASP A 954 -50.94 14.54 10.15
CA ASP A 954 -51.44 13.48 11.03
C ASP A 954 -50.55 12.22 11.04
N GLY A 955 -49.34 12.27 10.47
CA GLY A 955 -48.43 11.12 10.40
C GLY A 955 -48.03 10.52 11.76
N GLY A 956 -48.22 11.28 12.84
CA GLY A 956 -48.10 10.81 14.23
C GLY A 956 -46.69 10.87 14.82
N ILE A 957 -45.70 11.30 14.04
CA ILE A 957 -44.34 11.59 14.54
C ILE A 957 -44.34 13.05 15.02
N ARG A 958 -44.49 13.27 16.33
CA ARG A 958 -44.73 14.61 16.91
C ARG A 958 -43.52 15.26 17.60
N SER A 959 -42.34 14.64 17.57
CA SER A 959 -41.10 15.23 18.10
C SER A 959 -39.85 14.67 17.41
N ALA A 960 -38.76 15.45 17.45
CA ALA A 960 -37.46 15.00 16.99
C ALA A 960 -36.92 13.78 17.78
N SER A 961 -37.25 13.67 19.08
CA SER A 961 -36.88 12.49 19.88
C SER A 961 -37.61 11.22 19.42
N THR A 962 -38.89 11.31 19.05
CA THR A 962 -39.63 10.19 18.44
C THR A 962 -39.03 9.81 17.09
N LEU A 963 -38.73 10.80 16.24
CA LEU A 963 -38.12 10.58 14.94
C LEU A 963 -36.74 9.91 15.07
N LEU A 964 -35.85 10.41 15.91
CA LEU A 964 -34.52 9.82 16.15
C LEU A 964 -34.61 8.35 16.59
N ASN A 965 -35.52 8.02 17.51
CA ASN A 965 -35.75 6.63 17.93
C ASN A 965 -36.24 5.75 16.77
N LEU A 966 -37.11 6.26 15.90
CA LEU A 966 -37.60 5.53 14.72
C LEU A 966 -36.49 5.35 13.66
N LEU A 967 -35.66 6.37 13.42
CA LEU A 967 -34.49 6.28 12.52
C LEU A 967 -33.51 5.19 13.02
N GLN A 968 -33.22 5.17 14.32
CA GLN A 968 -32.36 4.17 14.96
C GLN A 968 -32.97 2.77 14.92
N GLN A 969 -34.27 2.61 15.19
CA GLN A 969 -34.95 1.32 15.10
C GLN A 969 -34.99 0.78 13.67
N ALA A 970 -35.33 1.60 12.68
CA ALA A 970 -35.35 1.21 11.28
C ALA A 970 -33.95 0.86 10.76
N THR A 971 -32.90 1.60 11.18
CA THR A 971 -31.50 1.20 10.94
C THR A 971 -31.21 -0.18 11.54
N ALA A 972 -31.53 -0.39 12.82
CA ALA A 972 -31.27 -1.64 13.53
C ALA A 972 -32.12 -2.84 13.07
N VAL A 973 -33.14 -2.62 12.23
CA VAL A 973 -33.89 -3.68 11.53
C VAL A 973 -33.30 -3.91 10.15
N ALA A 974 -32.98 -2.87 9.37
CA ALA A 974 -32.31 -3.01 8.08
C ALA A 974 -30.98 -3.77 8.22
N ASP A 975 -30.17 -3.44 9.23
CA ASP A 975 -28.92 -4.13 9.60
C ASP A 975 -29.10 -5.63 9.92
N ARG A 976 -30.33 -6.08 10.25
CA ARG A 976 -30.66 -7.51 10.43
C ARG A 976 -31.18 -8.14 9.15
N THR A 977 -31.91 -7.38 8.33
CA THR A 977 -32.45 -7.86 7.05
C THR A 977 -31.34 -8.08 6.02
N GLU A 978 -30.30 -7.22 5.97
CA GLU A 978 -29.12 -7.45 5.12
C GLU A 978 -28.33 -8.73 5.50
N VAL A 979 -28.46 -9.21 6.74
CA VAL A 979 -27.85 -10.46 7.22
C VAL A 979 -28.71 -11.69 6.87
N LEU A 980 -29.97 -11.50 6.52
CA LEU A 980 -30.92 -12.56 6.15
C LEU A 980 -31.09 -12.63 4.63
N GLY A 981 -30.28 -13.49 4.01
CA GLY A 981 -30.52 -13.91 2.62
C GLY A 981 -31.87 -14.65 2.45
N PRO A 982 -32.31 -14.90 1.20
CA PRO A 982 -33.55 -15.63 0.92
C PRO A 982 -33.62 -16.96 1.70
N ILE A 983 -34.78 -17.21 2.31
CA ILE A 983 -34.95 -18.32 3.25
C ILE A 983 -35.12 -19.64 2.49
N GLU A 984 -34.06 -20.43 2.43
CA GLU A 984 -34.12 -21.87 2.14
C GLU A 984 -34.15 -22.69 3.45
N ASP A 985 -34.81 -23.85 3.39
CA ASP A 985 -35.35 -24.67 4.49
C ASP A 985 -34.64 -24.68 5.86
N LEU A 986 -35.44 -24.38 6.90
CA LEU A 986 -35.10 -24.54 8.32
C LEU A 986 -34.85 -26.01 8.72
N LYS A 987 -33.65 -26.33 9.24
CA LYS A 987 -33.46 -27.54 10.08
C LYS A 987 -32.25 -27.52 11.03
N SER A 988 -32.50 -27.13 12.28
CA SER A 988 -32.15 -27.86 13.53
C SER A 988 -31.90 -26.91 14.72
N PRO A 989 -32.33 -27.24 15.95
CA PRO A 989 -32.24 -26.35 17.11
C PRO A 989 -30.85 -26.33 17.78
N ILE A 990 -30.53 -25.20 18.41
CA ILE A 990 -29.28 -24.98 19.15
C ILE A 990 -29.38 -25.59 20.56
N SER A 991 -28.41 -26.40 20.97
CA SER A 991 -28.27 -26.86 22.36
C SER A 991 -27.65 -25.78 23.26
N PRO A 992 -28.13 -25.60 24.52
CA PRO A 992 -27.61 -24.56 25.40
C PRO A 992 -26.17 -24.86 25.87
N ARG A 993 -25.36 -23.79 26.03
CA ARG A 993 -23.99 -23.87 26.55
C ARG A 993 -23.98 -24.15 28.06
N ARG A 994 -22.98 -24.92 28.52
CA ARG A 994 -22.46 -24.79 29.89
C ARG A 994 -21.48 -23.62 29.97
N SER A 995 -21.47 -22.90 31.09
CA SER A 995 -20.50 -21.85 31.39
C SER A 995 -19.19 -22.44 31.92
N SER A 996 -18.05 -21.99 31.39
CA SER A 996 -16.72 -22.24 31.95
C SER A 996 -16.46 -21.32 33.14
N GLY A 997 -15.79 -21.84 34.19
CA GLY A 997 -15.49 -21.10 35.41
C GLY A 997 -14.19 -20.29 35.34
N PRO A 998 -13.91 -19.43 36.33
CA PRO A 998 -12.74 -18.53 36.32
C PRO A 998 -11.37 -19.23 36.33
N ALA A 999 -11.30 -20.53 36.64
CA ALA A 999 -10.06 -21.31 36.62
C ALA A 999 -9.47 -21.47 35.20
N ASP A 1000 -10.31 -21.58 34.16
CA ASP A 1000 -9.86 -21.80 32.78
C ASP A 1000 -9.04 -20.62 32.23
N GLU A 1001 -9.28 -19.40 32.73
CA GLU A 1001 -8.56 -18.21 32.26
C GLU A 1001 -7.07 -18.22 32.61
N GLU A 1002 -6.69 -18.75 33.77
CA GLU A 1002 -5.29 -18.67 34.23
C GLU A 1002 -4.38 -19.66 33.50
N GLU A 1003 -4.87 -20.88 33.24
CA GLU A 1003 -4.22 -21.83 32.35
C GLU A 1003 -4.06 -21.25 30.93
N VAL A 1004 -5.08 -20.59 30.40
CA VAL A 1004 -5.02 -19.92 29.09
C VAL A 1004 -4.00 -18.78 29.09
N ARG A 1005 -3.94 -17.94 30.15
CA ARG A 1005 -2.91 -16.88 30.30
C ARG A 1005 -1.50 -17.46 30.36
N ALA A 1006 -1.29 -18.56 31.11
CA ALA A 1006 0.01 -19.22 31.23
C ALA A 1006 0.49 -19.81 29.89
N ARG A 1007 -0.37 -20.59 29.21
CA ARG A 1007 -0.08 -21.14 27.87
C ARG A 1007 0.17 -20.02 26.85
N ARG A 1008 -0.54 -18.89 26.96
CA ARG A 1008 -0.36 -17.72 26.06
C ARG A 1008 0.97 -16.99 26.26
N ARG A 1009 1.53 -16.92 27.49
CA ARG A 1009 2.90 -16.42 27.73
C ARG A 1009 3.96 -17.36 27.15
N ARG A 1010 3.86 -18.67 27.39
CA ARG A 1010 4.80 -19.67 26.84
C ARG A 1010 4.83 -19.64 25.30
N ASN A 1011 3.66 -19.56 24.67
CA ASN A 1011 3.51 -19.47 23.21
C ASN A 1011 3.77 -18.05 22.64
N LEU A 1012 4.22 -17.09 23.46
CA LEU A 1012 4.78 -15.81 23.03
C LEU A 1012 6.31 -15.87 23.06
N LEU A 1013 6.89 -16.39 24.15
CA LEU A 1013 8.34 -16.59 24.29
C LEU A 1013 8.92 -17.55 23.25
N ILE A 1014 8.23 -18.65 22.95
CA ILE A 1014 8.63 -19.57 21.85
C ILE A 1014 8.58 -18.86 20.49
N GLY A 1015 7.62 -17.94 20.27
CA GLY A 1015 7.53 -17.15 19.05
C GLY A 1015 8.65 -16.11 18.91
N LEU A 1016 9.04 -15.47 20.02
CA LEU A 1016 10.19 -14.57 20.09
C LEU A 1016 11.51 -15.32 19.88
N GLY A 1017 11.69 -16.47 20.51
CA GLY A 1017 12.86 -17.33 20.34
C GLY A 1017 13.01 -17.85 18.91
N ALA A 1018 11.93 -18.35 18.30
CA ALA A 1018 11.92 -18.76 16.89
C ALA A 1018 12.18 -17.57 15.94
N GLY A 1019 11.58 -16.41 16.22
CA GLY A 1019 11.84 -15.18 15.45
C GLY A 1019 13.31 -14.75 15.52
N ALA A 1020 13.91 -14.74 16.71
CA ALA A 1020 15.32 -14.43 16.92
C ALA A 1020 16.24 -15.47 16.26
N ALA A 1021 15.94 -16.76 16.38
CA ALA A 1021 16.73 -17.83 15.77
C ALA A 1021 16.71 -17.77 14.23
N ILE A 1022 15.55 -17.52 13.61
CA ILE A 1022 15.48 -17.41 12.14
C ILE A 1022 16.06 -16.07 11.65
N LEU A 1023 15.95 -14.99 12.43
CA LEU A 1023 16.67 -13.74 12.15
C LEU A 1023 18.19 -13.96 12.21
N LEU A 1024 18.69 -14.71 13.20
CA LEU A 1024 20.09 -15.09 13.33
C LEU A 1024 20.53 -15.94 12.14
N VAL A 1025 19.74 -16.92 11.70
CA VAL A 1025 20.02 -17.72 10.50
C VAL A 1025 20.05 -16.84 9.24
N ALA A 1026 19.12 -15.89 9.09
CA ALA A 1026 19.12 -14.95 7.96
C ALA A 1026 20.37 -14.05 7.97
N LEU A 1027 20.80 -13.58 9.15
CA LEU A 1027 22.02 -12.78 9.34
C LEU A 1027 23.30 -13.61 9.13
N LEU A 1028 23.33 -14.88 9.53
CA LEU A 1028 24.45 -15.80 9.31
C LEU A 1028 24.56 -16.22 7.84
N VAL A 1029 23.44 -16.43 7.15
CA VAL A 1029 23.43 -16.63 5.69
C VAL A 1029 23.90 -15.37 4.97
N LEU A 1030 23.45 -14.17 5.39
CA LEU A 1030 23.93 -12.89 4.86
C LEU A 1030 25.43 -12.72 5.09
N ALA A 1031 25.93 -12.98 6.30
CA ALA A 1031 27.35 -12.91 6.64
C ALA A 1031 28.19 -13.95 5.87
N SER A 1032 27.66 -15.16 5.65
CA SER A 1032 28.29 -16.21 4.84
C SER A 1032 28.33 -15.84 3.34
N VAL A 1033 27.32 -15.14 2.83
CA VAL A 1033 27.33 -14.59 1.48
C VAL A 1033 28.35 -13.44 1.37
N LEU A 1034 28.41 -12.51 2.33
CA LEU A 1034 29.41 -11.45 2.35
C LEU A 1034 30.84 -11.99 2.47
N SER A 1035 31.12 -12.92 3.39
CA SER A 1035 32.48 -13.44 3.60
C SER A 1035 33.01 -14.20 2.38
N ARG A 1036 32.15 -14.96 1.69
CA ARG A 1036 32.45 -15.65 0.42
C ARG A 1036 32.66 -14.70 -0.77
N ILE A 1037 32.46 -13.40 -0.58
CA ILE A 1037 32.51 -12.36 -1.63
C ILE A 1037 33.62 -11.34 -1.35
N PHE A 1038 33.80 -10.91 -0.09
CA PHE A 1038 34.89 -10.03 0.31
C PHE A 1038 36.23 -10.77 0.54
N GLY A 1039 36.20 -12.09 0.76
CA GLY A 1039 37.42 -12.90 0.94
C GLY A 1039 38.36 -12.95 -0.28
N ASP A 1040 37.91 -12.51 -1.45
CA ASP A 1040 38.66 -12.53 -2.72
C ASP A 1040 39.30 -11.17 -3.07
N VAL A 1041 39.24 -10.18 -2.16
CA VAL A 1041 39.76 -8.80 -2.37
C VAL A 1041 40.92 -8.48 -1.40
N GLY A 1042 41.49 -9.51 -0.76
CA GLY A 1042 42.57 -9.40 0.24
C GLY A 1042 43.97 -9.11 -0.31
N GLY A 1043 44.09 -8.30 -1.36
CA GLY A 1043 45.39 -7.86 -1.90
C GLY A 1043 46.07 -6.84 -0.98
N SER A 1044 47.35 -7.04 -0.68
CA SER A 1044 48.09 -6.26 0.32
C SER A 1044 48.40 -4.82 -0.12
N LEU A 1045 48.07 -3.86 0.73
CA LEU A 1045 48.69 -2.52 0.74
C LEU A 1045 49.68 -2.46 1.90
N ASN A 1046 50.97 -2.33 1.58
CA ASN A 1046 52.05 -2.30 2.57
C ASN A 1046 52.04 -1.01 3.39
N LYS A 1047 52.60 -1.06 4.61
CA LYS A 1047 52.65 0.06 5.56
C LYS A 1047 54.05 0.60 5.86
N ASP A 1048 55.05 0.13 5.12
CA ASP A 1048 56.47 0.34 5.46
C ASP A 1048 57.02 1.70 4.97
N GLU A 1049 56.27 2.44 4.13
CA GLU A 1049 56.52 3.87 3.85
C GLU A 1049 56.00 4.78 4.97
N LEU A 1050 56.54 4.66 6.19
CA LEU A 1050 56.45 5.68 7.26
C LEU A 1050 57.41 5.36 8.44
N GLY A 1051 58.69 5.12 8.12
CA GLY A 1051 59.68 4.69 9.11
C GLY A 1051 60.11 5.75 10.13
N LEU A 1052 59.93 5.46 11.42
CA LEU A 1052 60.63 6.09 12.56
C LEU A 1052 60.96 5.02 13.61
N ASN A 1053 62.05 5.23 14.35
CA ASN A 1053 62.68 4.20 15.21
C ASN A 1053 62.19 4.18 16.67
N ALA A 1054 62.48 3.06 17.35
CA ALA A 1054 62.54 2.89 18.82
C ALA A 1054 63.76 3.65 19.42
N PRO A 1055 64.13 3.56 20.74
CA PRO A 1055 63.63 2.70 21.83
C PRO A 1055 63.49 3.37 23.23
N GLY A 1056 63.26 2.57 24.28
CA GLY A 1056 63.38 2.97 25.70
C GLY A 1056 63.03 1.82 26.67
N SER A 1057 63.74 1.67 27.80
CA SER A 1057 63.59 0.53 28.73
C SER A 1057 63.91 0.88 30.19
N SER A 1058 63.55 -0.02 31.13
CA SER A 1058 63.97 -0.10 32.56
C SER A 1058 63.21 0.79 33.58
N ALA A 1059 63.07 0.44 34.88
CA ALA A 1059 63.13 -0.85 35.61
C ALA A 1059 62.68 -0.68 37.10
N ALA A 1060 62.49 -1.82 37.81
CA ALA A 1060 62.34 -2.01 39.28
C ALA A 1060 61.04 -1.50 39.98
N GLY A 1061 60.58 -2.08 41.10
CA GLY A 1061 61.07 -3.24 41.89
C GLY A 1061 60.03 -3.82 42.89
N SER A 1062 60.31 -4.99 43.48
CA SER A 1062 59.35 -5.85 44.22
C SER A 1062 59.52 -5.81 45.77
N PRO A 1063 58.68 -6.46 46.61
CA PRO A 1063 58.85 -7.91 46.88
C PRO A 1063 57.60 -8.78 47.27
N ALA A 1064 57.74 -10.09 47.03
CA ALA A 1064 57.23 -11.27 47.76
C ALA A 1064 55.75 -11.40 48.26
N SER A 1065 55.01 -12.35 47.67
CA SER A 1065 54.09 -13.29 48.38
C SER A 1065 53.67 -14.47 47.46
N THR A 1066 53.29 -15.62 48.06
CA THR A 1066 52.68 -16.84 47.44
C THR A 1066 53.35 -17.45 46.21
N ALA A 1067 53.73 -18.73 46.27
CA ALA A 1067 54.21 -19.49 45.11
C ALA A 1067 53.04 -19.75 44.12
N PRO A 1068 53.09 -19.22 42.88
CA PRO A 1068 51.97 -19.28 41.94
C PRO A 1068 52.02 -20.53 41.05
N ALA A 1069 50.91 -20.81 40.36
CA ALA A 1069 50.92 -21.73 39.23
C ALA A 1069 51.90 -21.22 38.14
N GLY A 1070 52.59 -22.15 37.47
CA GLY A 1070 53.53 -21.84 36.40
C GLY A 1070 52.89 -20.97 35.33
N ASN A 1071 53.60 -19.91 34.90
CA ASN A 1071 53.04 -18.89 34.01
C ASN A 1071 52.33 -19.51 32.80
N VAL A 1072 51.08 -19.08 32.58
CA VAL A 1072 50.31 -19.46 31.38
C VAL A 1072 51.02 -18.92 30.14
N VAL A 1073 51.48 -19.84 29.29
CA VAL A 1073 52.12 -19.53 28.02
C VAL A 1073 51.07 -19.66 26.94
N LYS A 1074 50.35 -18.58 26.67
CA LYS A 1074 49.42 -18.51 25.53
C LYS A 1074 50.19 -18.79 24.22
N PRO A 1075 49.77 -19.77 23.40
CA PRO A 1075 50.33 -19.96 22.07
C PRO A 1075 50.12 -18.73 21.19
N THR A 1076 51.06 -18.43 20.29
CA THR A 1076 50.96 -17.31 19.34
C THR A 1076 50.27 -17.70 18.03
N LYS A 1077 50.18 -19.00 17.73
CA LYS A 1077 49.53 -19.53 16.53
C LYS A 1077 49.12 -20.98 16.75
N ALA A 1078 47.97 -21.36 16.22
CA ALA A 1078 47.54 -22.74 16.06
C ALA A 1078 47.37 -23.07 14.56
N THR A 1079 47.77 -24.27 14.15
CA THR A 1079 47.61 -24.78 12.78
C THR A 1079 47.32 -26.28 12.82
N VAL A 1080 46.41 -26.76 11.98
CA VAL A 1080 46.05 -28.19 11.93
C VAL A 1080 47.18 -29.00 11.30
N PHE A 1081 47.49 -30.13 11.93
CA PHE A 1081 48.44 -31.13 11.47
C PHE A 1081 47.70 -32.43 11.15
N SER A 1082 47.72 -32.82 9.87
CA SER A 1082 47.19 -34.07 9.34
C SER A 1082 48.20 -34.59 8.31
N PRO A 1083 49.02 -35.61 8.65
CA PRO A 1083 50.06 -36.12 7.75
C PRO A 1083 49.51 -37.06 6.66
N ASP A 1084 48.36 -37.69 6.91
CA ASP A 1084 47.82 -38.78 6.09
C ASP A 1084 46.66 -38.33 5.15
N GLY A 1085 46.38 -37.02 5.07
CA GLY A 1085 45.33 -36.47 4.22
C GLY A 1085 44.99 -35.02 4.54
N ASP A 1086 43.98 -34.47 3.87
CA ASP A 1086 43.55 -33.07 4.02
C ASP A 1086 43.29 -32.68 5.48
N ALA A 1087 43.62 -31.44 5.83
CA ALA A 1087 43.47 -30.91 7.18
C ALA A 1087 42.00 -30.59 7.52
N ASP A 1088 41.53 -31.10 8.65
CA ASP A 1088 40.19 -30.83 9.19
C ASP A 1088 40.03 -29.36 9.60
N ASN A 1089 39.13 -28.62 8.94
CA ASN A 1089 38.74 -27.24 9.28
C ASN A 1089 39.88 -26.26 9.67
N PRO A 1090 40.96 -26.11 8.87
CA PRO A 1090 42.17 -25.37 9.26
C PRO A 1090 41.93 -23.88 9.54
N GLY A 1091 40.89 -23.28 8.95
CA GLY A 1091 40.48 -21.89 9.24
C GLY A 1091 39.91 -21.67 10.64
N GLN A 1092 39.55 -22.73 11.37
CA GLN A 1092 39.08 -22.67 12.76
C GLN A 1092 40.18 -22.92 13.79
N ALA A 1093 41.40 -23.29 13.37
CA ALA A 1093 42.48 -23.72 14.27
C ALA A 1093 42.80 -22.71 15.39
N GLY A 1094 42.73 -21.42 15.07
CA GLY A 1094 42.99 -20.33 16.02
C GLY A 1094 41.91 -20.14 17.09
N LEU A 1095 40.71 -20.71 16.93
CA LEU A 1095 39.65 -20.63 17.94
C LEU A 1095 40.02 -21.40 19.20
N ALA A 1096 40.68 -22.55 19.05
CA ALA A 1096 41.15 -23.40 20.16
C ALA A 1096 42.25 -22.78 21.04
N ILE A 1097 42.59 -21.49 20.87
CA ILE A 1097 43.52 -20.70 21.69
C ILE A 1097 43.07 -19.23 21.87
N ASP A 1098 41.82 -18.87 21.50
CA ASP A 1098 41.40 -17.46 21.42
C ASP A 1098 41.00 -16.84 22.80
N GLY A 1099 40.68 -17.67 23.79
CA GLY A 1099 40.23 -17.26 25.12
C GLY A 1099 38.71 -17.30 25.34
N ASP A 1100 37.91 -17.72 24.37
CA ASP A 1100 36.45 -17.82 24.44
C ASP A 1100 35.98 -19.30 24.44
N PRO A 1101 35.56 -19.87 25.59
CA PRO A 1101 35.10 -21.25 25.66
C PRO A 1101 33.77 -21.52 24.93
N THR A 1102 33.21 -20.55 24.22
CA THR A 1102 32.04 -20.72 23.33
C THR A 1102 32.40 -20.89 21.86
N THR A 1103 33.66 -20.65 21.47
CA THR A 1103 34.20 -21.03 20.16
C THR A 1103 34.79 -22.45 20.21
N SER A 1104 35.13 -23.03 19.06
CA SER A 1104 35.90 -24.29 18.97
C SER A 1104 36.46 -24.55 17.58
N TRP A 1105 37.60 -25.25 17.52
CA TRP A 1105 38.04 -25.98 16.34
C TRP A 1105 37.38 -27.36 16.32
N GLN A 1106 36.79 -27.75 15.19
CA GLN A 1106 36.06 -29.01 15.04
C GLN A 1106 36.75 -29.91 14.02
N THR A 1107 36.97 -31.19 14.37
CA THR A 1107 37.33 -32.19 13.35
C THR A 1107 36.20 -32.33 12.34
N ASP A 1108 36.49 -32.90 11.17
CA ASP A 1108 35.41 -33.29 10.27
C ASP A 1108 34.52 -34.38 10.90
N THR A 1109 33.32 -34.56 10.35
CA THR A 1109 32.39 -35.61 10.79
C THR A 1109 32.70 -36.90 10.05
N TYR A 1110 33.31 -37.85 10.74
CA TYR A 1110 33.63 -39.17 10.22
C TYR A 1110 32.44 -40.12 10.42
N THR A 1111 32.26 -41.09 9.52
CA THR A 1111 31.18 -42.10 9.59
C THR A 1111 31.48 -43.23 10.57
N ASP A 1112 32.77 -43.51 10.78
CA ASP A 1112 33.23 -44.73 11.43
C ASP A 1112 33.64 -44.44 12.88
N ASN A 1113 33.03 -45.16 13.83
CA ASN A 1113 33.14 -44.88 15.26
C ASN A 1113 34.37 -45.55 15.92
N ALA A 1114 35.55 -45.05 15.58
CA ALA A 1114 36.87 -45.38 16.14
C ALA A 1114 37.44 -46.78 15.78
N PRO A 1115 38.77 -46.90 15.48
CA PRO A 1115 39.73 -45.81 15.25
C PRO A 1115 39.33 -44.93 14.04
N PHE A 1116 40.11 -43.89 13.74
CA PHE A 1116 39.90 -43.12 12.49
C PHE A 1116 39.81 -44.09 11.29
N PRO A 1117 38.97 -43.81 10.29
CA PRO A 1117 38.86 -44.68 9.12
C PRO A 1117 40.23 -44.84 8.46
N GLY A 1118 40.53 -46.06 8.00
CA GLY A 1118 41.89 -46.61 7.84
C GLY A 1118 42.83 -45.95 6.82
N PHE A 1119 42.52 -44.73 6.37
CA PHE A 1119 43.39 -43.84 5.60
C PHE A 1119 43.97 -42.69 6.43
N LYS A 1120 43.50 -42.42 7.67
CA LYS A 1120 44.10 -41.43 8.60
C LYS A 1120 44.49 -42.10 9.92
N SER A 1121 45.73 -41.88 10.38
CA SER A 1121 46.21 -42.33 11.70
C SER A 1121 45.76 -41.42 12.85
N GLY A 1122 45.25 -40.22 12.53
CA GLY A 1122 44.76 -39.20 13.46
C GLY A 1122 44.82 -37.80 12.85
N VAL A 1123 44.52 -36.79 13.67
CA VAL A 1123 44.66 -35.36 13.34
C VAL A 1123 44.95 -34.58 14.62
N GLY A 1124 45.62 -33.43 14.53
CA GLY A 1124 45.91 -32.62 15.71
C GLY A 1124 46.09 -31.12 15.44
N LEU A 1125 46.26 -30.36 16.51
CA LEU A 1125 46.61 -28.93 16.47
C LEU A 1125 48.07 -28.74 16.87
N MET A 1126 48.87 -28.20 15.95
CA MET A 1126 50.21 -27.72 16.24
C MET A 1126 50.15 -26.29 16.77
N LEU A 1127 50.69 -26.07 17.97
CA LEU A 1127 50.70 -24.82 18.70
C LEU A 1127 52.12 -24.24 18.72
N GLN A 1128 52.30 -23.04 18.19
CA GLN A 1128 53.55 -22.29 18.29
C GLN A 1128 53.55 -21.51 19.61
N LEU A 1129 54.58 -21.69 20.43
CA LEU A 1129 54.76 -20.96 21.69
C LEU A 1129 55.63 -19.71 21.46
N PRO A 1130 55.35 -18.57 22.13
CA PRO A 1130 56.08 -17.31 21.95
C PRO A 1130 57.57 -17.37 22.29
N LYS A 1131 58.01 -18.42 22.99
CA LYS A 1131 59.41 -18.70 23.35
C LYS A 1131 59.60 -20.19 23.65
N PRO A 1132 60.82 -20.74 23.52
CA PRO A 1132 61.14 -22.09 23.99
C PRO A 1132 60.73 -22.25 25.48
N THR A 1133 59.88 -23.23 25.75
CA THR A 1133 59.23 -23.42 27.05
C THR A 1133 59.29 -24.89 27.47
N VAL A 1134 59.68 -25.17 28.71
CA VAL A 1134 59.47 -26.48 29.32
C VAL A 1134 58.00 -26.56 29.71
N VAL A 1135 57.23 -27.44 29.09
CA VAL A 1135 55.78 -27.56 29.33
C VAL A 1135 55.53 -28.42 30.56
N GLY A 1136 54.82 -27.89 31.56
CA GLY A 1136 54.47 -28.61 32.79
C GLY A 1136 53.05 -29.20 32.76
N THR A 1137 52.08 -28.44 32.26
CA THR A 1137 50.71 -28.90 32.06
C THR A 1137 50.11 -28.35 30.76
N VAL A 1138 49.16 -29.09 30.20
CA VAL A 1138 48.29 -28.66 29.10
C VAL A 1138 46.85 -28.89 29.53
N THR A 1139 46.06 -27.82 29.61
CA THR A 1139 44.62 -27.86 29.86
C THR A 1139 43.90 -27.82 28.52
N ILE A 1140 42.91 -28.70 28.32
CA ILE A 1140 42.14 -28.85 27.07
C ILE A 1140 40.65 -28.90 27.41
N ASP A 1141 39.90 -28.01 26.79
CA ASP A 1141 38.44 -27.96 26.87
C ASP A 1141 37.84 -28.63 25.64
N ILE A 1142 36.96 -29.60 25.85
CA ILE A 1142 36.43 -30.44 24.76
C ILE A 1142 34.94 -30.75 24.97
N SER A 1143 34.16 -30.78 23.89
CA SER A 1143 32.73 -31.17 23.92
C SER A 1143 32.53 -32.69 23.93
N SER A 1144 33.43 -33.41 23.24
CA SER A 1144 33.26 -34.81 22.86
C SER A 1144 33.47 -35.83 23.98
N THR A 1145 32.78 -36.97 23.90
CA THR A 1145 32.98 -38.13 24.77
C THR A 1145 33.95 -39.14 24.15
N GLY A 1146 34.92 -39.64 24.94
CA GLY A 1146 35.77 -40.77 24.57
C GLY A 1146 37.02 -40.46 23.73
N THR A 1147 37.17 -39.21 23.26
CA THR A 1147 38.35 -38.74 22.52
C THR A 1147 39.63 -38.97 23.32
N LYS A 1148 40.71 -39.43 22.66
CA LYS A 1148 42.04 -39.59 23.28
C LYS A 1148 43.06 -38.68 22.62
N VAL A 1149 43.88 -38.03 23.45
CA VAL A 1149 44.86 -37.02 23.02
C VAL A 1149 46.26 -37.32 23.56
N GLU A 1150 47.25 -37.26 22.69
CA GLU A 1150 48.68 -37.21 23.01
C GLU A 1150 49.18 -35.77 22.99
N ILE A 1151 50.13 -35.45 23.88
CA ILE A 1151 50.90 -34.20 23.80
C ILE A 1151 52.29 -34.56 23.27
N ARG A 1152 52.71 -33.90 22.19
CA ARG A 1152 53.97 -34.19 21.47
C ARG A 1152 54.71 -32.87 21.18
N SER A 1153 56.02 -32.92 20.95
CA SER A 1153 56.84 -31.78 20.54
C SER A 1153 57.42 -31.98 19.14
N ALA A 1154 57.59 -30.88 18.39
CA ALA A 1154 58.20 -30.91 17.07
C ALA A 1154 59.34 -29.87 16.95
N GLN A 1155 60.42 -30.24 16.26
CA GLN A 1155 61.55 -29.33 15.99
C GLN A 1155 61.17 -28.25 14.94
N SER A 1156 60.27 -28.60 14.02
CA SER A 1156 59.66 -27.71 13.03
C SER A 1156 58.21 -27.36 13.43
N PRO A 1157 57.70 -26.16 13.13
CA PRO A 1157 56.27 -25.87 13.20
C PRO A 1157 55.44 -26.69 12.20
N ASN A 1158 56.06 -27.13 11.09
CA ASN A 1158 55.45 -27.98 10.07
C ASN A 1158 56.30 -29.26 9.94
N PRO A 1159 56.10 -30.30 10.78
CA PRO A 1159 56.63 -31.63 10.54
C PRO A 1159 55.95 -32.27 9.31
N SER A 1160 56.58 -33.28 8.70
CA SER A 1160 56.08 -33.98 7.53
C SER A 1160 55.31 -35.27 7.88
N LYS A 1161 55.68 -35.91 8.99
CA LYS A 1161 55.12 -37.16 9.50
C LYS A 1161 54.96 -37.09 11.01
N LEU A 1162 54.10 -37.94 11.58
CA LEU A 1162 53.94 -38.03 13.04
C LEU A 1162 55.23 -38.47 13.74
N ASP A 1163 56.04 -39.29 13.07
CA ASP A 1163 57.35 -39.76 13.56
C ASP A 1163 58.40 -38.64 13.69
N ASP A 1164 58.22 -37.50 13.01
CA ASP A 1164 59.05 -36.30 13.16
C ASP A 1164 58.80 -35.59 14.53
N THR A 1165 57.93 -36.15 15.38
CA THR A 1165 57.47 -35.54 16.64
C THR A 1165 57.64 -36.47 17.84
N THR A 1166 58.17 -35.95 18.95
CA THR A 1166 58.47 -36.72 20.17
C THR A 1166 57.31 -36.64 21.17
N VAL A 1167 56.85 -37.77 21.69
CA VAL A 1167 55.77 -37.81 22.71
C VAL A 1167 56.27 -37.21 24.04
N LEU A 1168 55.49 -36.28 24.60
CA LEU A 1168 55.69 -35.67 25.92
C LEU A 1168 54.69 -36.16 26.97
N ALA A 1169 53.47 -36.53 26.55
CA ALA A 1169 52.48 -37.24 27.36
C ALA A 1169 51.68 -38.23 26.50
N PRO A 1170 51.45 -39.46 26.97
CA PRO A 1170 50.77 -40.52 26.21
C PRO A 1170 49.26 -40.28 26.06
N ALA A 1171 48.64 -41.05 25.16
CA ALA A 1171 47.23 -40.95 24.79
C ALA A 1171 46.28 -41.00 26.00
N THR A 1172 45.78 -39.83 26.39
CA THR A 1172 44.94 -39.62 27.56
C THR A 1172 43.49 -39.46 27.12
N THR A 1173 42.58 -40.28 27.66
CA THR A 1173 41.14 -40.17 27.39
C THR A 1173 40.56 -38.93 28.07
N LEU A 1174 39.96 -38.04 27.28
CA LEU A 1174 39.33 -36.82 27.75
C LEU A 1174 37.85 -37.03 28.08
N LYS A 1175 37.31 -36.17 28.95
CA LYS A 1175 35.90 -36.07 29.32
C LYS A 1175 35.35 -34.73 28.79
N PRO A 1176 34.04 -34.60 28.54
CA PRO A 1176 33.44 -33.30 28.23
C PRO A 1176 33.72 -32.26 29.33
N GLY A 1177 34.08 -31.05 28.93
CA GLY A 1177 34.51 -29.96 29.82
C GLY A 1177 36.04 -29.85 29.97
N HIS A 1178 36.49 -29.27 31.09
CA HIS A 1178 37.90 -29.00 31.35
C HIS A 1178 38.70 -30.28 31.69
N ASN A 1179 39.77 -30.55 30.93
CA ASN A 1179 40.74 -31.62 31.20
C ASN A 1179 42.12 -31.01 31.43
N THR A 1180 42.98 -31.63 32.25
CA THR A 1180 44.38 -31.19 32.40
C THR A 1180 45.32 -32.39 32.34
N ILE A 1181 46.28 -32.34 31.42
CA ILE A 1181 47.31 -33.34 31.18
C ILE A 1181 48.62 -32.83 31.78
N ALA A 1182 49.21 -33.59 32.70
CA ALA A 1182 50.53 -33.29 33.24
C ALA A 1182 51.63 -33.82 32.30
N VAL A 1183 52.58 -32.97 31.97
CA VAL A 1183 53.68 -33.25 31.03
C VAL A 1183 54.97 -33.46 31.82
N LYS A 1184 55.68 -34.57 31.56
CA LYS A 1184 56.85 -35.00 32.36
C LYS A 1184 58.14 -35.00 31.54
N THR A 1185 58.55 -33.81 31.08
CA THR A 1185 59.83 -33.61 30.38
C THR A 1185 60.54 -32.36 30.90
N SER A 1186 61.87 -32.37 30.85
CA SER A 1186 62.74 -31.22 31.14
C SER A 1186 63.19 -30.46 29.87
N SER A 1187 62.82 -30.93 28.67
CA SER A 1187 63.20 -30.29 27.40
C SER A 1187 62.29 -29.10 27.07
N THR A 1188 62.89 -27.98 26.65
CA THR A 1188 62.15 -26.85 26.08
C THR A 1188 61.66 -27.16 24.66
N THR A 1189 60.39 -26.88 24.35
CA THR A 1189 59.89 -26.84 22.96
C THR A 1189 59.35 -25.45 22.60
N SER A 1190 59.36 -25.14 21.30
CA SER A 1190 58.66 -23.99 20.72
C SER A 1190 57.43 -24.40 19.90
N ASN A 1191 57.30 -25.69 19.54
CA ASN A 1191 56.15 -26.23 18.82
C ASN A 1191 55.58 -27.43 19.61
N LEU A 1192 54.30 -27.36 19.95
CA LEU A 1192 53.60 -28.33 20.78
C LEU A 1192 52.39 -28.89 20.00
N LEU A 1193 52.41 -30.17 19.68
CA LEU A 1193 51.34 -30.86 18.96
C LEU A 1193 50.37 -31.51 19.96
N VAL A 1194 49.10 -31.14 19.85
CA VAL A 1194 47.97 -31.77 20.54
C VAL A 1194 47.33 -32.74 19.54
N TRP A 1195 47.65 -34.03 19.64
CA TRP A 1195 47.33 -35.05 18.64
C TRP A 1195 46.18 -35.94 19.09
N ILE A 1196 45.09 -35.99 18.31
CA ILE A 1196 43.95 -36.88 18.56
C ILE A 1196 44.28 -38.26 17.96
N SER A 1197 44.68 -39.21 18.80
CA SER A 1197 44.93 -40.61 18.39
C SER A 1197 43.72 -41.54 18.56
N THR A 1198 42.60 -41.06 19.08
CA THR A 1198 41.30 -41.74 18.97
C THR A 1198 40.18 -40.71 18.95
N LEU A 1199 39.35 -40.75 17.91
CA LEU A 1199 38.19 -39.86 17.77
C LEU A 1199 37.07 -40.28 18.72
N GLY A 1200 36.42 -39.30 19.36
CA GLY A 1200 35.23 -39.49 20.19
C GLY A 1200 33.94 -39.04 19.51
N GLN A 1201 32.86 -38.99 20.28
CA GLN A 1201 31.54 -38.60 19.78
C GLN A 1201 31.06 -37.26 20.32
N THR A 1202 30.42 -36.47 19.46
CA THR A 1202 29.67 -35.26 19.81
C THR A 1202 28.33 -35.27 19.08
N ASP A 1203 27.23 -35.05 19.81
CA ASP A 1203 25.85 -35.16 19.29
C ASP A 1203 25.51 -36.50 18.61
N GLY A 1204 26.17 -37.59 19.03
CA GLY A 1204 26.01 -38.92 18.44
C GLY A 1204 26.73 -39.11 17.09
N LYS A 1205 27.58 -38.17 16.67
CA LYS A 1205 28.43 -38.24 15.47
C LYS A 1205 29.89 -38.42 15.89
N SER A 1206 30.70 -39.14 15.09
CA SER A 1206 32.15 -39.17 15.30
C SER A 1206 32.79 -37.86 14.85
N ARG A 1207 33.06 -37.00 15.83
CA ARG A 1207 33.73 -35.70 15.71
C ARG A 1207 34.18 -35.24 17.09
N ALA A 1208 35.28 -34.49 17.14
CA ALA A 1208 35.76 -33.82 18.35
C ALA A 1208 35.81 -32.31 18.14
N ASP A 1209 35.20 -31.55 19.06
CA ASP A 1209 35.31 -30.10 19.09
C ASP A 1209 36.17 -29.69 20.30
N ILE A 1210 37.31 -29.03 20.05
CA ILE A 1210 38.20 -28.48 21.09
C ILE A 1210 37.95 -26.97 21.18
N SER A 1211 37.57 -26.49 22.35
CA SER A 1211 37.23 -25.08 22.60
C SER A 1211 38.43 -24.23 23.00
N GLU A 1212 39.31 -24.72 23.88
CA GLU A 1212 40.43 -23.95 24.42
C GLU A 1212 41.60 -24.88 24.78
N ILE A 1213 42.84 -24.42 24.59
CA ILE A 1213 44.07 -25.13 24.91
C ILE A 1213 45.06 -24.18 25.62
N THR A 1214 45.02 -24.24 26.94
CA THR A 1214 45.90 -23.45 27.80
C THR A 1214 47.16 -24.25 28.18
N VAL A 1215 48.33 -23.74 27.84
CA VAL A 1215 49.64 -24.33 28.19
C VAL A 1215 50.24 -23.60 29.40
N GLN A 1216 50.79 -24.33 30.37
CA GLN A 1216 51.52 -23.75 31.49
C GLN A 1216 52.99 -24.22 31.49
N ALA A 1217 53.90 -23.30 31.77
CA ALA A 1217 55.30 -23.64 31.96
C ALA A 1217 55.51 -24.52 33.21
N ALA A 1218 56.44 -25.46 33.14
CA ALA A 1218 56.96 -26.12 34.33
C ALA A 1218 57.59 -25.08 35.29
N SER A 1219 57.45 -25.31 36.59
CA SER A 1219 57.90 -24.41 37.67
C SER A 1219 59.31 -24.76 38.14
#